data_AF-A0A9K3CS42-F1
#
_entry.id   AF-A0A9K3CS42-F1
#
_cell.length_a   1.000
_cell.length_b   1.000
_cell.length_c   1.000
_cell.angle_alpha   90.00
_cell.angle_beta   90.00
_cell.angle_gamma   90.00
#
_symmetry.space_group_name_H-M   'P 1'
#
loop_
_entity.id
_entity.type
_entity.pdbx_description
1 polymer ?
#
loop_
_entity_poly.entity_id
_entity_poly.type
_entity_poly.pdbx_seq_one_letter_code
_entity_poly.pdbx_strand_id
1 'polypeptide(L)'
;MCRGSASVYDRETPEAFQTGQFLYENGHCDCVCDTYPEAEALVAHILAIVAGKAGVHEGERERERVEAEALASRGGPIDTAAGIGRLGLDMDMAERVGEMAYAAQREREREERERQGADPALSVSSLSSPDPMGMPETDTSSGQTDLESEASPGPEETDTEARPDYTETRSLDRVQPQDIVHQLFGQHFVEISGGGAAGKNRLIRAGLAMLPGAPGGVALPCIVTYHHKGHSVEQASEREYGCGLPAGFSLALRAAKLAERLRLPLLTFVDTAGALPSFEAEATGQARHIAACLCYYQTLTVPVVSLVVGEGGSGGALAIAGANRVGILSGAFYSVITPEGAASIMQSKLDRQRRQRGEPVVRHEMGVDHADCTALAALQHAYPEQLLELGVVDRVVSESVDGEREPWGECPVLVSRVLSFLHCMLGDIAAVGEGDRGREGERVRQDRWDRFNALGEYGTYQGGERERGEVIRLRQSRGECADTPSAPKTRPTPPSLPLTDYIAAQTVALGSAYRRDSAHPTPSYPPSVYRHVSEQQGESPSTAPTAPTTSSIDATPDNAKRVLDRDGPEALSKWLSVEAEAGRVGITTTDFRDAHQSLVATRIRTAELYGGAVHLRDAGVSASPSLFSVECWGGATFDVSMRFLKESPWERLRVLRKALPDTCLQMLFRGSNAVGYTGYPDNVIHEFVKVAAREGIDVFRIFDAFNKIDQMRVAIDAVRECNKVAEVCLCFSGDFLSEAETIYTLDYYRDRAREAKEAGAHIIAIKDMAGLVKPQMAVPLVQCIRQETGLPVHFHTHSTGGSALVTCVAMVDAGCAVVDVATCALSGLTSQPPMQSLLHSLSGTPHFTCIDPTVLEAYDSYWRGVRAVYSDTESGIMAPSANVYQHQIPGGQYSNLYQQCKGLGMLNRWDRLLEVYAGVNRVFGNLIKVTPSSKVVGDMALLLVSSGLSPEDILDESVCIDFPLSVRNLFGGKLGMPHHGLPSAVCKRVLKIDSVPPYVRPGDMLPPADMGAERERLVEVFSDKGIESEVRDTDVLSSLLYKQVYDDYLTHVSKYGVDTTRLPCPVFRFGLRPGDSTPLLCLRESDTPATLECIRVTGVSIQGDRAVTVAYAGADGASTTYSTRVTEPEPPVTSCPLPNADPAKKGDIPATVSGTVTELHVTQGQRVRKGDALVSVEGPKIKVSISAPTDGVVSELGVGQGTDVVATTLVAVIG
;
A
#
# COMPACT_ATOMS: atom_id res chain seq x y z
N MET A 1 29.46 3.80 57.15
CA MET A 1 28.45 3.15 58.02
C MET A 1 27.11 3.66 57.52
N CYS A 2 26.08 2.86 57.27
CA CYS A 2 25.84 1.47 57.70
C CYS A 2 26.00 0.44 56.56
N ARG A 3 26.65 -0.69 56.88
CA ARG A 3 26.42 -1.97 56.19
C ARG A 3 25.40 -2.73 57.04
N GLY A 4 24.31 -3.25 56.48
CA GLY A 4 23.48 -4.21 57.22
C GLY A 4 22.01 -4.32 56.84
N SER A 5 21.70 -4.92 55.68
CA SER A 5 20.48 -5.75 55.46
C SER A 5 20.40 -6.36 54.04
N ALA A 6 21.54 -6.69 53.41
CA ALA A 6 21.53 -7.47 52.17
C ALA A 6 21.46 -8.97 52.47
N SER A 7 20.25 -9.54 52.58
CA SER A 7 20.04 -11.00 52.63
C SER A 7 18.56 -11.43 52.41
N VAL A 8 18.07 -11.35 51.17
CA VAL A 8 16.93 -12.18 50.69
C VAL A 8 17.17 -12.62 49.24
N TYR A 9 17.61 -11.70 48.38
CA TYR A 9 17.88 -11.97 46.96
C TYR A 9 19.32 -12.45 46.71
N ASP A 10 19.59 -13.70 47.07
CA ASP A 10 20.78 -14.44 46.61
C ASP A 10 20.36 -15.82 46.07
N ARG A 11 19.69 -15.80 44.91
CA ARG A 11 19.61 -16.87 43.90
C ARG A 11 18.81 -16.42 42.66
N GLU A 12 19.44 -16.59 41.49
CA GLU A 12 18.80 -16.79 40.17
C GLU A 12 17.81 -15.70 39.67
N THR A 13 18.31 -14.48 39.46
CA THR A 13 17.84 -13.62 38.36
C THR A 13 18.87 -13.66 37.22
N PRO A 14 18.47 -13.86 35.94
CA PRO A 14 19.43 -13.84 34.83
C PRO A 14 20.09 -12.47 34.65
N GLU A 15 21.41 -12.43 34.40
CA GLU A 15 22.18 -11.18 34.19
C GLU A 15 21.57 -10.25 33.11
N ALA A 16 20.82 -10.82 32.15
CA ALA A 16 20.15 -10.10 31.06
C ALA A 16 19.06 -9.09 31.51
N PHE A 17 18.68 -9.05 32.80
CA PHE A 17 17.62 -8.18 33.32
C PHE A 17 18.10 -6.95 34.13
N GLN A 18 19.42 -6.71 34.26
CA GLN A 18 19.92 -5.78 35.28
C GLN A 18 20.21 -4.32 34.87
N THR A 19 20.16 -3.92 33.59
CA THR A 19 20.53 -2.54 33.20
C THR A 19 19.66 -1.93 32.10
N GLY A 20 19.67 -0.58 32.02
CA GLY A 20 18.97 0.20 30.99
C GLY A 20 19.37 -0.14 29.54
N GLN A 21 20.45 -0.89 29.37
CA GLN A 21 20.88 -1.47 28.09
C GLN A 21 19.80 -2.36 27.45
N PHE A 22 18.96 -3.04 28.22
CA PHE A 22 17.80 -3.79 27.67
C PHE A 22 16.84 -2.88 26.89
N LEU A 23 16.59 -1.66 27.38
CA LEU A 23 15.71 -0.69 26.73
C LEU A 23 16.35 -0.15 25.45
N TYR A 24 17.66 0.12 25.48
CA TYR A 24 18.42 0.58 24.32
C TYR A 24 18.51 -0.49 23.20
N GLU A 25 18.90 -1.72 23.54
CA GLU A 25 19.06 -2.83 22.58
C GLU A 25 17.74 -3.27 21.92
N ASN A 26 16.60 -2.95 22.56
CA ASN A 26 15.27 -3.19 22.01
C ASN A 26 14.66 -1.94 21.32
N GLY A 27 15.40 -0.83 21.21
CA GLY A 27 14.99 0.39 20.50
C GLY A 27 13.95 1.25 21.23
N HIS A 28 13.84 1.12 22.56
CA HIS A 28 12.90 1.89 23.37
C HIS A 28 13.46 3.26 23.82
N CYS A 29 14.78 3.43 23.85
CA CYS A 29 15.45 4.72 24.02
C CYS A 29 16.61 4.88 23.02
N ASP A 30 16.93 6.11 22.64
CA ASP A 30 18.01 6.41 21.67
C ASP A 30 19.38 6.62 22.37
N CYS A 31 19.39 6.81 23.69
CA CYS A 31 20.57 6.80 24.54
C CYS A 31 20.21 6.43 26.00
N VAL A 32 21.21 5.96 26.75
CA VAL A 32 21.21 5.92 28.22
C VAL A 32 22.33 6.86 28.66
N CYS A 33 22.00 8.08 29.07
CA CYS A 33 23.00 9.09 29.43
C CYS A 33 23.11 9.25 30.96
N ASP A 34 24.24 8.78 31.50
CA ASP A 34 24.97 9.30 32.66
C ASP A 34 24.19 10.13 33.70
N THR A 35 23.40 9.49 34.56
CA THR A 35 23.59 9.48 36.03
C THR A 35 22.49 8.65 36.75
N TYR A 36 22.71 8.39 38.05
CA TYR A 36 21.81 7.73 39.02
C TYR A 36 21.76 6.19 39.00
N PRO A 37 22.58 5.53 39.86
CA PRO A 37 22.39 4.12 40.26
C PRO A 37 21.00 3.84 40.86
N GLU A 38 20.33 4.87 41.38
CA GLU A 38 18.96 4.83 41.89
C GLU A 38 17.94 4.55 40.77
N ALA A 39 18.19 5.04 39.54
CA ALA A 39 17.34 4.77 38.38
C ALA A 39 17.49 3.30 37.91
N GLU A 40 18.72 2.76 37.90
CA GLU A 40 18.94 1.33 37.63
C GLU A 40 18.28 0.44 38.70
N ALA A 41 18.38 0.81 39.98
CA ALA A 41 17.71 0.10 41.07
C ALA A 41 16.18 0.12 40.93
N LEU A 42 15.58 1.25 40.55
CA LEU A 42 14.14 1.35 40.33
C LEU A 42 13.69 0.53 39.10
N VAL A 43 14.41 0.62 37.98
CA VAL A 43 14.11 -0.15 36.77
C VAL A 43 14.25 -1.65 37.04
N ALA A 44 15.31 -2.08 37.74
CA ALA A 44 15.48 -3.46 38.17
C ALA A 44 14.35 -3.93 39.12
N HIS A 45 13.89 -3.07 40.04
CA HIS A 45 12.78 -3.38 40.94
C HIS A 45 11.45 -3.54 40.19
N ILE A 46 11.14 -2.64 39.25
CA ILE A 46 9.95 -2.73 38.38
C ILE A 46 10.01 -4.02 37.54
N LEU A 47 11.15 -4.32 36.91
CA LEU A 47 11.33 -5.53 36.11
C LEU A 47 11.25 -6.81 36.96
N ALA A 48 11.73 -6.79 38.20
CA ALA A 48 11.58 -7.91 39.14
C ALA A 48 10.12 -8.14 39.55
N ILE A 49 9.33 -7.08 39.78
CA ILE A 49 7.88 -7.19 40.05
C ILE A 49 7.16 -7.80 38.82
N VAL A 50 7.50 -7.35 37.61
CA VAL A 50 6.93 -7.88 36.36
C VAL A 50 7.30 -9.36 36.15
N ALA A 51 8.57 -9.73 36.39
CA ALA A 51 9.03 -11.12 36.29
C ALA A 51 8.38 -12.03 37.35
N GLY A 52 8.22 -11.56 38.59
CA GLY A 52 7.56 -12.30 39.67
C GLY A 52 6.09 -12.60 39.41
N LYS A 53 5.40 -11.77 38.61
CA LYS A 53 4.03 -12.03 38.13
C LYS A 53 3.95 -13.05 36.99
N ALA A 54 5.07 -13.39 36.32
CA ALA A 54 5.10 -14.37 35.23
C ALA A 54 5.21 -15.84 35.69
N GLY A 55 5.55 -16.08 36.97
CA GLY A 55 5.23 -17.30 37.71
C GLY A 55 6.29 -18.41 37.77
N VAL A 56 6.84 -18.63 38.97
CA VAL A 56 7.34 -19.92 39.50
C VAL A 56 7.01 -19.97 41.01
N HIS A 57 6.88 -21.17 41.59
CA HIS A 57 6.58 -21.49 43.01
C HIS A 57 5.13 -21.29 43.52
N GLU A 58 4.17 -22.03 42.94
CA GLU A 58 2.90 -22.36 43.62
C GLU A 58 3.11 -23.17 44.93
N GLY A 59 4.23 -23.88 45.08
CA GLY A 59 4.53 -24.68 46.27
C GLY A 59 4.86 -23.89 47.55
N GLU A 60 5.25 -22.62 47.44
CA GLU A 60 5.50 -21.76 48.61
C GLU A 60 4.23 -21.02 49.03
N ARG A 61 3.39 -20.57 48.09
CA ARG A 61 2.10 -19.93 48.41
C ARG A 61 1.14 -20.86 49.17
N GLU A 62 1.15 -22.16 48.87
CA GLU A 62 0.33 -23.13 49.62
C GLU A 62 0.88 -23.33 51.05
N ARG A 63 2.20 -23.24 51.26
CA ARG A 63 2.79 -23.26 52.61
C ARG A 63 2.47 -22.00 53.40
N GLU A 64 2.64 -20.82 52.80
CA GLU A 64 2.33 -19.54 53.44
C GLU A 64 0.83 -19.42 53.76
N ARG A 65 -0.05 -19.94 52.90
CA ARG A 65 -1.49 -20.00 53.15
C ARG A 65 -1.85 -20.93 54.31
N VAL A 66 -1.24 -22.12 54.37
CA VAL A 66 -1.43 -23.06 55.48
C VAL A 66 -0.84 -22.54 56.79
N GLU A 67 0.29 -21.83 56.78
CA GLU A 67 0.82 -21.15 57.97
C GLU A 67 -0.03 -19.93 58.39
N ALA A 68 -0.56 -19.16 57.44
CA ALA A 68 -1.47 -18.05 57.74
C ALA A 68 -2.80 -18.52 58.34
N GLU A 69 -3.37 -19.62 57.84
CA GLU A 69 -4.58 -20.25 58.42
C GLU A 69 -4.27 -20.90 59.79
N ALA A 70 -3.06 -21.44 59.99
CA ALA A 70 -2.59 -21.91 61.29
C ALA A 70 -2.34 -20.77 62.31
N LEU A 71 -1.95 -19.57 61.87
CA LEU A 71 -1.86 -18.38 62.73
C LEU A 71 -3.25 -17.81 63.05
N ALA A 72 -4.13 -17.67 62.04
CA ALA A 72 -5.46 -17.10 62.19
C ALA A 72 -6.38 -17.93 63.13
N SER A 73 -6.14 -19.24 63.24
CA SER A 73 -6.86 -20.13 64.15
C SER A 73 -6.46 -20.02 65.64
N ARG A 74 -5.44 -19.21 65.98
CA ARG A 74 -5.04 -18.93 67.37
C ARG A 74 -5.45 -17.53 67.81
N GLY A 75 -6.75 -17.35 68.03
CA GLY A 75 -7.33 -16.06 68.42
C GLY A 75 -6.75 -15.49 69.73
N GLY A 76 -6.17 -14.30 69.64
CA GLY A 76 -5.73 -13.47 70.76
C GLY A 76 -5.15 -12.14 70.23
N PRO A 77 -5.42 -10.98 70.86
CA PRO A 77 -4.94 -9.70 70.35
C PRO A 77 -3.44 -9.55 70.59
N ILE A 78 -2.69 -9.09 69.57
CA ILE A 78 -1.27 -8.76 69.72
C ILE A 78 -1.06 -7.25 69.61
N ASP A 79 -0.61 -6.73 70.74
CA ASP A 79 -0.19 -5.37 71.07
C ASP A 79 0.73 -4.72 70.02
N THR A 80 0.37 -3.52 69.56
CA THR A 80 1.05 -2.77 68.50
C THR A 80 2.41 -2.18 68.91
N ALA A 81 2.81 -2.26 70.18
CA ALA A 81 4.05 -1.65 70.66
C ALA A 81 5.35 -2.45 70.34
N ALA A 82 5.27 -3.75 70.04
CA ALA A 82 6.47 -4.61 69.95
C ALA A 82 7.08 -4.74 68.53
N GLY A 83 6.36 -4.35 67.47
CA GLY A 83 6.82 -4.49 66.08
C GLY A 83 7.66 -3.32 65.55
N ILE A 84 7.50 -2.12 66.12
CA ILE A 84 7.96 -0.86 65.54
C ILE A 84 9.49 -0.68 65.62
N GLY A 85 10.16 -1.37 66.54
CA GLY A 85 11.62 -1.30 66.72
C GLY A 85 12.50 -2.02 65.68
N ARG A 86 11.93 -2.64 64.63
CA ARG A 86 12.70 -3.42 63.63
C ARG A 86 12.79 -2.82 62.21
N LEU A 87 12.04 -1.76 61.90
CA LEU A 87 11.94 -1.23 60.52
C LEU A 87 12.46 0.20 60.31
N GLY A 88 12.85 0.92 61.36
CA GLY A 88 13.64 2.15 61.23
C GLY A 88 13.00 3.27 60.39
N LEU A 89 11.68 3.44 60.50
CA LEU A 89 10.95 4.54 59.86
C LEU A 89 10.93 5.77 60.79
N ASP A 90 10.96 6.96 60.17
CA ASP A 90 10.93 8.24 60.88
C ASP A 90 9.51 8.58 61.38
N MET A 91 9.42 9.16 62.57
CA MET A 91 8.15 9.33 63.30
C MET A 91 7.19 10.30 62.61
N ASP A 92 7.73 11.33 61.94
CA ASP A 92 6.98 12.44 61.34
C ASP A 92 6.12 12.02 60.14
N MET A 93 6.43 10.87 59.51
CA MET A 93 5.66 10.31 58.41
C MET A 93 4.44 9.50 58.89
N ALA A 94 4.49 8.95 60.11
CA ALA A 94 3.40 8.15 60.66
C ALA A 94 2.20 9.01 61.11
N GLU A 95 2.44 10.21 61.65
CA GLU A 95 1.35 11.14 62.02
C GLU A 95 0.60 11.66 60.78
N ARG A 96 1.32 12.11 59.74
CA ARG A 96 0.70 12.62 58.50
C ARG A 96 -0.18 11.59 57.78
N VAL A 97 0.25 10.32 57.75
CA VAL A 97 -0.56 9.22 57.19
C VAL A 97 -1.81 8.94 58.03
N GLY A 98 -1.75 9.13 59.34
CA GLY A 98 -2.90 9.05 60.24
C GLY A 98 -3.96 10.13 59.97
N GLU A 99 -3.54 11.37 59.78
CA GLU A 99 -4.45 12.49 59.45
C GLU A 99 -5.11 12.31 58.07
N MET A 100 -4.35 11.88 57.06
CA MET A 100 -4.88 11.59 55.72
C MET A 100 -5.93 10.46 55.73
N ALA A 101 -5.71 9.40 56.49
CA ALA A 101 -6.68 8.31 56.63
C ALA A 101 -7.98 8.78 57.33
N TYR A 102 -7.87 9.66 58.33
CA TYR A 102 -9.01 10.21 59.06
C TYR A 102 -9.88 11.15 58.21
N ALA A 103 -9.25 11.95 57.32
CA ALA A 103 -9.97 12.80 56.36
C ALA A 103 -10.79 11.97 55.35
N ALA A 104 -10.16 10.98 54.72
CA ALA A 104 -10.80 10.11 53.73
C ALA A 104 -11.98 9.29 54.30
N GLN A 105 -11.95 8.98 55.61
CA GLN A 105 -13.07 8.29 56.25
C GLN A 105 -14.30 9.20 56.44
N ARG A 106 -14.11 10.50 56.73
CA ARG A 106 -15.22 11.46 56.85
C ARG A 106 -15.95 11.73 55.54
N GLU A 107 -15.23 11.75 54.40
CA GLU A 107 -15.86 11.93 53.09
C GLU A 107 -16.77 10.75 52.73
N ARG A 108 -16.33 9.51 52.98
CA ARG A 108 -17.16 8.31 52.76
C ARG A 108 -18.45 8.32 53.61
N GLU A 109 -18.36 8.73 54.88
CA GLU A 109 -19.52 8.88 55.76
C GLU A 109 -20.49 9.98 55.32
N ARG A 110 -20.05 10.95 54.50
CA ARG A 110 -20.90 11.97 53.90
C ARG A 110 -21.59 11.45 52.64
N GLU A 111 -20.84 10.83 51.73
CA GLU A 111 -21.36 10.25 50.48
C GLU A 111 -22.41 9.14 50.74
N GLU A 112 -22.25 8.32 51.78
CA GLU A 112 -23.26 7.31 52.16
C GLU A 112 -24.57 7.92 52.68
N ARG A 113 -24.52 9.08 53.36
CA ARG A 113 -25.74 9.78 53.84
C ARG A 113 -26.53 10.40 52.69
N GLU A 114 -25.83 10.96 51.70
CA GLU A 114 -26.45 11.56 50.52
C GLU A 114 -27.08 10.49 49.61
N ARG A 115 -26.54 9.25 49.60
CA ARG A 115 -27.11 8.11 48.84
C ARG A 115 -28.34 7.43 49.46
N GLN A 116 -28.59 7.57 50.76
CA GLN A 116 -29.66 6.81 51.46
C GLN A 116 -31.02 7.54 51.55
N GLY A 117 -31.15 8.75 50.98
CA GLY A 117 -32.26 9.67 51.25
C GLY A 117 -33.19 10.02 50.09
N ALA A 118 -33.78 9.05 49.38
CA ALA A 118 -34.83 9.35 48.38
C ALA A 118 -35.84 8.19 48.12
N ASP A 119 -37.08 8.34 48.60
CA ASP A 119 -38.32 7.80 48.01
C ASP A 119 -39.54 8.58 48.61
N PRO A 120 -40.80 8.50 48.10
CA PRO A 120 -41.26 9.44 47.08
C PRO A 120 -42.56 10.20 47.43
N ALA A 121 -42.97 11.08 46.49
CA ALA A 121 -44.32 11.64 46.26
C ALA A 121 -44.72 13.04 46.80
N LEU A 122 -45.05 13.92 45.82
CA LEU A 122 -46.19 14.86 45.75
C LEU A 122 -46.40 16.01 46.77
N SER A 123 -46.32 17.25 46.23
CA SER A 123 -47.41 18.25 46.13
C SER A 123 -47.36 19.62 46.87
N VAL A 124 -47.18 20.68 46.07
CA VAL A 124 -48.00 21.93 45.93
C VAL A 124 -48.10 22.99 47.08
N SER A 125 -47.96 24.27 46.68
CA SER A 125 -48.33 25.56 47.33
C SER A 125 -47.37 26.14 48.40
N SER A 126 -47.26 27.47 48.64
CA SER A 126 -48.11 28.62 48.25
C SER A 126 -47.35 29.96 48.06
N LEU A 127 -48.00 30.94 47.40
CA LEU A 127 -47.52 32.33 47.12
C LEU A 127 -47.44 33.27 48.34
N SER A 128 -46.64 34.37 48.25
CA SER A 128 -47.18 35.77 48.17
C SER A 128 -46.12 36.89 48.09
N SER A 129 -46.45 37.95 47.33
CA SER A 129 -45.72 39.22 47.02
C SER A 129 -45.85 40.30 48.14
N PRO A 130 -45.60 41.65 48.00
CA PRO A 130 -45.27 42.50 46.82
C PRO A 130 -44.22 43.67 46.95
N ASP A 131 -43.97 44.31 45.80
CA ASP A 131 -43.42 45.66 45.44
C ASP A 131 -43.87 46.89 46.30
N PRO A 132 -43.33 48.18 46.18
CA PRO A 132 -43.05 48.89 44.89
C PRO A 132 -42.13 50.18 44.78
N MET A 133 -41.97 50.67 43.52
CA MET A 133 -41.99 52.10 43.00
C MET A 133 -40.80 53.12 43.00
N GLY A 134 -40.52 53.70 41.80
CA GLY A 134 -40.29 55.16 41.53
C GLY A 134 -38.88 55.66 41.09
N MET A 135 -38.55 56.03 39.83
CA MET A 135 -38.86 57.26 39.01
C MET A 135 -37.83 58.46 39.19
N PRO A 136 -37.66 59.45 38.25
CA PRO A 136 -37.09 59.36 36.87
C PRO A 136 -36.25 60.62 36.38
N GLU A 137 -36.01 60.77 35.05
CA GLU A 137 -35.70 62.02 34.26
C GLU A 137 -34.29 62.68 34.38
N THR A 138 -33.70 63.49 33.45
CA THR A 138 -33.84 63.94 32.01
C THR A 138 -32.46 64.57 31.59
N ASP A 139 -32.09 65.02 30.37
CA ASP A 139 -32.34 64.71 28.94
C ASP A 139 -31.40 65.62 28.05
N THR A 140 -31.15 65.31 26.75
CA THR A 140 -31.28 66.21 25.55
C THR A 140 -30.31 65.94 24.36
N SER A 141 -30.88 65.62 23.18
CA SER A 141 -30.54 66.03 21.77
C SER A 141 -29.08 65.99 21.23
N SER A 142 -28.75 65.74 19.95
CA SER A 142 -29.43 65.35 18.69
C SER A 142 -28.31 65.05 17.64
N GLY A 143 -28.47 64.36 16.52
CA GLY A 143 -29.60 63.61 15.94
C GLY A 143 -29.39 63.41 14.43
N GLN A 144 -29.63 62.21 13.91
CA GLN A 144 -29.85 61.95 12.48
C GLN A 144 -30.62 60.63 12.31
N THR A 145 -31.61 60.61 11.43
CA THR A 145 -32.58 59.53 11.26
C THR A 145 -32.31 58.71 10.01
N ASP A 146 -32.42 57.39 10.09
CA ASP A 146 -32.93 56.55 9.01
C ASP A 146 -33.63 55.30 9.59
N LEU A 147 -34.54 54.72 8.81
CA LEU A 147 -35.64 53.87 9.30
C LEU A 147 -35.29 52.38 9.49
N GLU A 148 -35.79 51.79 10.57
CA GLU A 148 -35.73 50.36 10.88
C GLU A 148 -36.88 49.56 10.22
N SER A 149 -36.69 48.24 10.10
CA SER A 149 -37.77 47.26 9.94
C SER A 149 -37.52 46.04 10.82
N GLU A 150 -38.54 45.61 11.56
CA GLU A 150 -38.48 44.72 12.72
C GLU A 150 -38.12 43.24 12.43
N ALA A 151 -37.49 42.57 13.41
CA ALA A 151 -37.61 41.14 13.66
C ALA A 151 -37.39 40.83 15.17
N SER A 152 -38.18 39.93 15.74
CA SER A 152 -38.40 39.79 17.19
C SER A 152 -37.32 38.98 17.96
N PRO A 153 -37.16 39.18 19.28
CA PRO A 153 -36.20 38.44 20.12
C PRO A 153 -36.72 37.06 20.58
N GLY A 154 -35.79 36.12 20.74
CA GLY A 154 -35.98 34.84 21.45
C GLY A 154 -35.66 34.94 22.95
N PRO A 155 -35.95 33.89 23.75
CA PRO A 155 -36.10 34.00 25.20
C PRO A 155 -34.79 34.15 25.99
N GLU A 156 -34.91 34.75 27.17
CA GLU A 156 -33.84 35.09 28.12
C GLU A 156 -33.18 33.85 28.74
N GLU A 157 -31.84 33.81 28.81
CA GLU A 157 -31.10 32.88 29.68
C GLU A 157 -31.23 33.34 31.14
N THR A 158 -31.73 32.47 32.01
CA THR A 158 -31.76 32.70 33.47
C THR A 158 -30.43 32.31 34.12
N ASP A 159 -29.89 33.20 34.96
CA ASP A 159 -28.76 33.03 35.88
C ASP A 159 -27.54 32.24 35.35
N THR A 160 -26.63 32.96 34.70
CA THR A 160 -25.24 32.52 34.61
C THR A 160 -24.53 32.72 35.95
N GLU A 161 -24.19 31.63 36.64
CA GLU A 161 -22.91 31.60 37.35
C GLU A 161 -21.82 32.03 36.37
N ALA A 162 -20.90 32.89 36.80
CA ALA A 162 -19.90 33.48 35.91
C ALA A 162 -19.00 32.38 35.34
N ARG A 163 -19.26 31.96 34.10
CA ARG A 163 -18.53 30.87 33.42
C ARG A 163 -17.04 31.23 33.36
N PRO A 164 -16.13 30.32 33.74
CA PRO A 164 -14.71 30.64 33.86
C PRO A 164 -14.12 31.03 32.50
N ASP A 165 -13.26 32.04 32.50
CA ASP A 165 -12.51 32.46 31.31
C ASP A 165 -11.54 31.33 30.91
N TYR A 166 -11.75 30.76 29.72
CA TYR A 166 -10.93 29.67 29.21
C TYR A 166 -9.45 30.08 29.01
N THR A 167 -9.13 31.37 28.97
CA THR A 167 -7.74 31.84 28.89
C THR A 167 -6.98 31.70 30.22
N GLU A 168 -7.65 31.60 31.37
CA GLU A 168 -7.00 31.28 32.66
C GLU A 168 -6.25 29.95 32.63
N THR A 169 -6.71 28.99 31.81
CA THR A 169 -6.09 27.67 31.65
C THR A 169 -4.66 27.76 31.12
N ARG A 170 -4.31 28.88 30.46
CA ARG A 170 -2.98 29.20 29.92
C ARG A 170 -2.08 29.94 30.90
N SER A 171 -2.55 30.23 32.12
CA SER A 171 -1.75 30.92 33.12
C SER A 171 -0.49 30.13 33.46
N LEU A 172 0.66 30.81 33.41
CA LEU A 172 1.95 30.23 33.81
C LEU A 172 2.01 29.98 35.33
N ASP A 173 1.15 30.61 36.12
CA ASP A 173 1.06 30.42 37.56
C ASP A 173 0.12 29.25 37.97
N ARG A 174 -0.52 28.58 37.00
CA ARG A 174 -1.37 27.41 37.24
C ARG A 174 -0.54 26.12 37.31
N VAL A 175 -1.01 25.15 38.08
CA VAL A 175 -0.43 23.80 38.15
C VAL A 175 -0.45 23.15 36.76
N GLN A 176 0.70 22.64 36.32
CA GLN A 176 0.89 21.99 35.03
C GLN A 176 1.25 20.50 35.21
N PRO A 177 1.22 19.68 34.15
CA PRO A 177 1.45 18.24 34.30
C PRO A 177 2.81 17.87 34.89
N GLN A 178 3.86 18.67 34.65
CA GLN A 178 5.17 18.39 35.25
C GLN A 178 5.17 18.47 36.78
N ASP A 179 4.34 19.34 37.37
CA ASP A 179 4.29 19.54 38.82
C ASP A 179 3.59 18.36 39.49
N ILE A 180 2.47 17.93 38.89
CA ILE A 180 1.73 16.74 39.30
C ILE A 180 2.64 15.51 39.20
N VAL A 181 3.34 15.31 38.07
CA VAL A 181 4.27 14.18 37.90
C VAL A 181 5.43 14.24 38.90
N HIS A 182 5.99 15.43 39.15
CA HIS A 182 7.09 15.60 40.09
C HIS A 182 6.68 15.32 41.54
N GLN A 183 5.53 15.84 42.00
CA GLN A 183 5.05 15.63 43.36
C GLN A 183 4.46 14.22 43.59
N LEU A 184 3.83 13.62 42.56
CA LEU A 184 3.20 12.30 42.66
C LEU A 184 4.19 11.13 42.61
N PHE A 185 5.24 11.24 41.77
CA PHE A 185 6.20 10.16 41.57
C PHE A 185 7.59 10.48 42.15
N GLY A 186 8.00 11.76 42.20
CA GLY A 186 9.25 12.19 42.81
C GLY A 186 10.48 11.46 42.28
N GLN A 187 11.26 10.87 43.20
CA GLN A 187 12.44 10.04 42.88
C GLN A 187 12.08 8.68 42.26
N HIS A 188 10.79 8.33 42.20
CA HIS A 188 10.28 7.08 41.62
C HIS A 188 9.74 7.27 40.18
N PHE A 189 10.28 8.26 39.45
CA PHE A 189 10.08 8.44 38.00
C PHE A 189 11.43 8.42 37.27
N VAL A 190 11.51 7.63 36.19
CA VAL A 190 12.69 7.53 35.31
C VAL A 190 12.27 7.90 33.90
N GLU A 191 12.66 9.10 33.46
CA GLU A 191 12.37 9.61 32.10
C GLU A 191 13.10 8.78 31.03
N ILE A 192 12.38 8.43 29.96
CA ILE A 192 12.95 7.82 28.75
C ILE A 192 13.09 8.87 27.64
N SER A 193 14.21 8.84 26.92
CA SER A 193 14.52 9.81 25.87
C SER A 193 14.80 9.14 24.52
N GLY A 194 14.46 9.86 23.44
CA GLY A 194 14.66 9.41 22.06
C GLY A 194 13.40 9.50 21.19
N GLY A 195 13.36 10.47 20.28
CA GLY A 195 12.31 10.59 19.25
C GLY A 195 12.63 9.85 17.95
N GLY A 196 13.86 9.34 17.80
CA GLY A 196 14.39 8.71 16.59
C GLY A 196 14.61 9.72 15.46
N ALA A 197 14.36 9.28 14.23
CA ALA A 197 14.56 10.08 13.02
C ALA A 197 13.71 11.36 12.92
N ALA A 198 12.76 11.59 13.84
CA ALA A 198 11.85 12.73 13.83
C ALA A 198 12.40 14.02 14.48
N GLY A 199 13.62 13.99 15.06
CA GLY A 199 14.29 15.18 15.61
C GLY A 199 14.13 15.38 17.12
N LYS A 200 14.41 16.60 17.61
CA LYS A 200 14.41 16.92 19.05
C LYS A 200 12.99 17.20 19.54
N ASN A 201 12.53 16.40 20.51
CA ASN A 201 11.31 16.65 21.27
C ASN A 201 11.63 17.38 22.59
N ARG A 202 10.83 18.39 22.95
CA ARG A 202 10.98 19.17 24.19
C ARG A 202 9.74 19.19 25.08
N LEU A 203 8.55 19.11 24.47
CA LEU A 203 7.25 19.26 25.11
C LEU A 203 6.70 17.95 25.69
N ILE A 204 6.62 16.87 24.90
CA ILE A 204 6.07 15.60 25.39
C ILE A 204 7.18 14.84 26.13
N ARG A 205 6.89 14.31 27.31
CA ARG A 205 7.81 13.56 28.18
C ARG A 205 7.20 12.20 28.48
N ALA A 206 8.02 11.18 28.70
CA ALA A 206 7.55 9.86 29.09
C ALA A 206 8.57 9.15 29.98
N GLY A 207 8.12 8.15 30.76
CA GLY A 207 9.00 7.40 31.64
C GLY A 207 8.33 6.25 32.39
N LEU A 208 9.17 5.45 33.05
CA LEU A 208 8.75 4.41 34.00
C LEU A 208 8.50 5.06 35.37
N ALA A 209 7.43 4.67 36.07
CA ALA A 209 7.12 5.21 37.38
C ALA A 209 6.55 4.15 38.36
N MET A 210 6.66 4.42 39.65
CA MET A 210 5.89 3.73 40.69
C MET A 210 4.79 4.65 41.22
N LEU A 211 3.52 4.37 40.87
CA LEU A 211 2.37 5.04 41.44
C LEU A 211 2.27 4.68 42.94
N PRO A 212 2.22 5.65 43.87
CA PRO A 212 2.05 5.37 45.29
C PRO A 212 0.78 4.55 45.55
N GLY A 213 0.81 3.63 46.52
CA GLY A 213 -0.40 2.93 46.95
C GLY A 213 -1.40 3.87 47.62
N ALA A 214 -2.69 3.53 47.59
CA ALA A 214 -3.65 4.11 48.53
C ALA A 214 -3.22 3.83 49.99
N PRO A 215 -3.71 4.56 51.01
CA PRO A 215 -3.28 4.35 52.41
C PRO A 215 -3.40 2.88 52.84
N GLY A 216 -2.26 2.23 53.11
CA GLY A 216 -2.15 0.80 53.45
C GLY A 216 -2.00 -0.18 52.26
N GLY A 217 -1.98 0.31 51.02
CA GLY A 217 -1.80 -0.47 49.79
C GLY A 217 -0.36 -0.48 49.26
N VAL A 218 -0.09 -1.38 48.31
CA VAL A 218 1.23 -1.53 47.67
C VAL A 218 1.34 -0.59 46.46
N ALA A 219 2.53 0.00 46.24
CA ALA A 219 2.81 0.83 45.08
C ALA A 219 2.76 0.04 43.76
N LEU A 220 2.29 0.67 42.68
CA LEU A 220 2.02 0.03 41.39
C LEU A 220 2.98 0.53 40.29
N PRO A 221 3.72 -0.34 39.59
CA PRO A 221 4.51 0.07 38.44
C PRO A 221 3.60 0.51 37.28
N CYS A 222 3.95 1.61 36.62
CA CYS A 222 3.22 2.16 35.47
C CYS A 222 4.17 2.85 34.47
N ILE A 223 3.66 3.17 33.29
CA ILE A 223 4.29 4.11 32.35
C ILE A 223 3.52 5.42 32.40
N VAL A 224 4.25 6.53 32.44
CA VAL A 224 3.68 7.88 32.44
C VAL A 224 4.07 8.61 31.15
N THR A 225 3.15 9.34 30.54
CA THR A 225 3.40 10.29 29.45
C THR A 225 2.74 11.63 29.78
N TYR A 226 3.44 12.75 29.63
CA TYR A 226 2.91 14.06 30.02
C TYR A 226 3.43 15.20 29.13
N HIS A 227 2.71 16.32 29.13
CA HIS A 227 3.17 17.56 28.51
C HIS A 227 3.93 18.41 29.53
N HIS A 228 5.07 18.97 29.13
CA HIS A 228 5.91 19.84 29.95
C HIS A 228 5.96 21.21 29.27
N LYS A 229 5.09 22.15 29.66
CA LYS A 229 5.04 23.53 29.11
C LYS A 229 6.02 24.47 29.84
N GLY A 230 5.99 24.46 31.17
CA GLY A 230 6.81 25.30 32.05
C GLY A 230 6.15 26.62 32.47
N HIS A 231 6.75 27.29 33.45
CA HIS A 231 6.19 28.46 34.15
C HIS A 231 6.86 29.80 33.75
N SER A 232 7.63 29.83 32.67
CA SER A 232 8.20 31.07 32.11
C SER A 232 7.88 31.21 30.63
N VAL A 233 7.87 32.45 30.13
CA VAL A 233 7.57 32.74 28.71
C VAL A 233 8.64 32.15 27.80
N GLU A 234 9.91 32.19 28.21
CA GLU A 234 11.04 31.59 27.51
C GLU A 234 10.89 30.07 27.43
N GLN A 235 10.53 29.45 28.55
CA GLN A 235 10.24 28.01 28.62
C GLN A 235 9.09 27.63 27.70
N ALA A 236 7.95 28.32 27.78
CA ALA A 236 6.80 28.06 26.93
C ALA A 236 7.16 28.21 25.44
N SER A 237 7.95 29.23 25.08
CA SER A 237 8.45 29.46 23.72
C SER A 237 9.36 28.32 23.23
N GLU A 238 10.30 27.84 24.05
CA GLU A 238 11.17 26.70 23.74
C GLU A 238 10.41 25.36 23.54
N ARG A 239 9.12 25.32 23.89
CA ARG A 239 8.21 24.18 23.79
C ARG A 239 7.00 24.49 22.92
N GLU A 240 7.17 25.41 21.96
CA GLU A 240 6.18 25.77 20.93
C GLU A 240 4.82 26.19 21.51
N TYR A 241 4.83 26.87 22.66
CA TYR A 241 3.65 27.28 23.45
C TYR A 241 2.68 26.12 23.74
N GLY A 242 3.20 24.90 23.88
CA GLY A 242 2.40 23.70 24.12
C GLY A 242 1.87 23.03 22.87
N CYS A 243 2.38 23.36 21.68
CA CYS A 243 2.06 22.65 20.44
C CYS A 243 2.95 21.41 20.23
N GLY A 244 2.34 20.24 20.06
CA GLY A 244 3.05 18.98 19.84
C GLY A 244 3.79 18.95 18.50
N LEU A 245 5.01 18.40 18.50
CA LEU A 245 5.83 18.10 17.32
C LEU A 245 5.83 16.59 17.00
N PRO A 246 6.19 16.14 15.78
CA PRO A 246 6.11 14.74 15.39
C PRO A 246 6.98 13.82 16.27
N ALA A 247 8.15 14.33 16.68
CA ALA A 247 9.04 13.64 17.62
C ALA A 247 8.42 13.40 19.01
N GLY A 248 7.49 14.26 19.44
CA GLY A 248 6.77 14.10 20.70
C GLY A 248 5.74 12.96 20.64
N PHE A 249 4.95 12.93 19.58
CA PHE A 249 4.02 11.83 19.32
C PHE A 249 4.77 10.50 19.08
N SER A 250 5.94 10.54 18.41
CA SER A 250 6.85 9.38 18.31
C SER A 250 7.28 8.84 19.69
N LEU A 251 7.61 9.71 20.65
CA LEU A 251 7.95 9.30 22.01
C LEU A 251 6.74 8.72 22.77
N ALA A 252 5.57 9.36 22.70
CA ALA A 252 4.34 8.85 23.31
C ALA A 252 3.97 7.45 22.77
N LEU A 253 4.10 7.23 21.46
CA LEU A 253 3.88 5.92 20.84
C LEU A 253 4.87 4.85 21.34
N ARG A 254 6.12 5.21 21.64
CA ARG A 254 7.09 4.29 22.27
C ARG A 254 6.72 3.98 23.72
N ALA A 255 6.30 4.99 24.49
CA ALA A 255 5.85 4.82 25.86
C ALA A 255 4.64 3.86 25.93
N ALA A 256 3.66 4.03 25.04
CA ALA A 256 2.53 3.10 24.90
C ALA A 256 2.97 1.67 24.53
N LYS A 257 3.94 1.52 23.60
CA LYS A 257 4.53 0.20 23.26
C LYS A 257 5.28 -0.43 24.42
N LEU A 258 5.95 0.36 25.25
CA LEU A 258 6.63 -0.10 26.45
C LEU A 258 5.64 -0.55 27.53
N ALA A 259 4.55 0.20 27.71
CA ALA A 259 3.45 -0.14 28.62
C ALA A 259 2.85 -1.50 28.27
N GLU A 260 2.46 -1.70 27.00
CA GLU A 260 1.95 -2.97 26.47
C GLU A 260 2.93 -4.13 26.69
N ARG A 261 4.21 -3.92 26.33
CA ARG A 261 5.25 -4.96 26.40
C ARG A 261 5.58 -5.38 27.83
N LEU A 262 5.52 -4.46 28.79
CA LEU A 262 5.73 -4.75 30.22
C LEU A 262 4.43 -5.10 30.96
N ARG A 263 3.28 -5.06 30.28
CA ARG A 263 1.92 -5.20 30.84
C ARG A 263 1.67 -4.24 32.03
N LEU A 264 2.12 -3.00 31.88
CA LEU A 264 1.96 -1.94 32.88
C LEU A 264 0.87 -0.96 32.45
N PRO A 265 0.07 -0.41 33.38
CA PRO A 265 -0.85 0.69 33.09
C PRO A 265 -0.15 1.89 32.46
N LEU A 266 -0.82 2.55 31.52
CA LEU A 266 -0.36 3.79 30.89
C LEU A 266 -1.17 4.98 31.43
N LEU A 267 -0.47 5.92 32.06
CA LEU A 267 -1.04 7.15 32.60
C LEU A 267 -0.64 8.32 31.71
N THR A 268 -1.60 9.15 31.28
CA THR A 268 -1.31 10.30 30.41
C THR A 268 -1.84 11.62 30.94
N PHE A 269 -0.98 12.62 31.10
CA PHE A 269 -1.38 13.96 31.52
C PHE A 269 -1.33 14.95 30.34
N VAL A 270 -2.50 15.48 29.98
CA VAL A 270 -2.71 16.23 28.73
C VAL A 270 -2.78 17.72 29.03
N ASP A 271 -1.89 18.49 28.41
CA ASP A 271 -1.92 19.95 28.43
C ASP A 271 -1.24 20.47 27.14
N THR A 272 -2.04 20.72 26.10
CA THR A 272 -1.59 21.11 24.77
C THR A 272 -2.61 21.96 24.03
N ALA A 273 -2.13 23.02 23.37
CA ALA A 273 -2.93 23.81 22.43
C ALA A 273 -3.22 23.03 21.12
N GLY A 274 -2.53 21.90 20.91
CA GLY A 274 -2.76 20.95 19.82
C GLY A 274 -1.50 20.60 19.04
N ALA A 275 -1.68 20.22 17.78
CA ALA A 275 -0.60 19.94 16.85
C ALA A 275 0.04 21.27 16.37
N LEU A 276 1.39 21.37 16.29
CA LEU A 276 2.03 22.54 15.68
C LEU A 276 1.62 22.64 14.19
N PRO A 277 0.93 23.72 13.76
CA PRO A 277 0.43 23.83 12.39
C PRO A 277 1.48 24.47 11.46
N SER A 278 2.67 23.86 11.38
CA SER A 278 3.76 24.31 10.50
C SER A 278 4.00 23.35 9.34
N PHE A 279 4.53 23.88 8.23
CA PHE A 279 4.90 23.08 7.05
C PHE A 279 6.00 22.08 7.40
N GLU A 280 6.95 22.48 8.24
CA GLU A 280 8.06 21.67 8.71
C GLU A 280 7.59 20.48 9.56
N ALA A 281 6.59 20.68 10.43
CA ALA A 281 5.99 19.61 11.22
C ALA A 281 5.25 18.59 10.32
N GLU A 282 4.45 19.06 9.35
CA GLU A 282 3.76 18.14 8.44
C GLU A 282 4.70 17.43 7.47
N ALA A 283 5.73 18.11 6.95
CA ALA A 283 6.78 17.50 6.14
C ALA A 283 7.58 16.42 6.90
N THR A 284 7.69 16.54 8.23
CA THR A 284 8.26 15.51 9.12
C THR A 284 7.21 14.53 9.67
N GLY A 285 5.96 14.60 9.18
CA GLY A 285 4.92 13.60 9.36
C GLY A 285 4.01 13.80 10.57
N GLN A 286 3.69 15.05 10.94
CA GLN A 286 2.79 15.38 12.06
C GLN A 286 1.48 14.57 12.04
N ALA A 287 0.70 14.65 10.96
CA ALA A 287 -0.56 13.91 10.84
C ALA A 287 -0.37 12.39 10.97
N ARG A 288 0.73 11.84 10.41
CA ARG A 288 1.07 10.41 10.49
C ARG A 288 1.35 9.97 11.93
N HIS A 289 2.09 10.76 12.71
CA HIS A 289 2.41 10.37 14.09
C HIS A 289 1.18 10.47 15.00
N ILE A 290 0.34 11.49 14.83
CA ILE A 290 -0.95 11.61 15.51
C ILE A 290 -1.85 10.40 15.21
N ALA A 291 -2.02 10.06 13.93
CA ALA A 291 -2.79 8.88 13.52
C ALA A 291 -2.22 7.57 14.07
N ALA A 292 -0.89 7.42 14.11
CA ALA A 292 -0.24 6.24 14.68
C ALA A 292 -0.47 6.12 16.19
N CYS A 293 -0.46 7.22 16.94
CA CYS A 293 -0.82 7.20 18.36
C CYS A 293 -2.30 6.84 18.53
N LEU A 294 -3.22 7.49 17.81
CA LEU A 294 -4.67 7.21 17.86
C LEU A 294 -4.96 5.72 17.62
N CYS A 295 -4.45 5.15 16.52
CA CYS A 295 -4.66 3.74 16.22
C CYS A 295 -4.04 2.82 17.28
N TYR A 296 -2.80 3.09 17.71
CA TYR A 296 -2.11 2.19 18.65
C TYR A 296 -2.73 2.22 20.05
N TYR A 297 -3.15 3.39 20.54
CA TYR A 297 -3.83 3.53 21.84
C TYR A 297 -5.14 2.71 21.88
N GLN A 298 -5.86 2.56 20.77
CA GLN A 298 -7.03 1.65 20.72
C GLN A 298 -6.67 0.16 20.76
N THR A 299 -5.43 -0.22 20.45
CA THR A 299 -5.00 -1.63 20.49
C THR A 299 -4.46 -2.11 21.84
N LEU A 300 -4.11 -1.19 22.75
CA LEU A 300 -3.49 -1.52 24.05
C LEU A 300 -4.38 -2.44 24.89
N THR A 301 -3.83 -3.56 25.36
CA THR A 301 -4.50 -4.49 26.28
C THR A 301 -4.26 -4.14 27.75
N VAL A 302 -3.33 -3.21 28.01
CA VAL A 302 -3.12 -2.62 29.35
C VAL A 302 -4.16 -1.53 29.68
N PRO A 303 -4.44 -1.27 30.97
CA PRO A 303 -5.26 -0.13 31.39
C PRO A 303 -4.63 1.20 30.95
N VAL A 304 -5.44 2.09 30.37
CA VAL A 304 -5.02 3.45 30.02
C VAL A 304 -5.92 4.45 30.73
N VAL A 305 -5.33 5.40 31.47
CA VAL A 305 -6.05 6.49 32.14
C VAL A 305 -5.45 7.83 31.72
N SER A 306 -6.30 8.73 31.23
CA SER A 306 -5.92 10.09 30.86
C SER A 306 -6.46 11.11 31.86
N LEU A 307 -5.72 12.19 32.09
CA LEU A 307 -6.17 13.37 32.82
C LEU A 307 -5.86 14.62 31.99
N VAL A 308 -6.88 15.38 31.60
CA VAL A 308 -6.72 16.70 30.98
C VAL A 308 -6.45 17.71 32.08
N VAL A 309 -5.21 18.20 32.14
CA VAL A 309 -4.70 19.07 33.20
C VAL A 309 -4.90 20.54 32.86
N GLY A 310 -4.78 20.94 31.60
CA GLY A 310 -4.96 22.33 31.17
C GLY A 310 -5.74 22.41 29.87
N GLU A 311 -5.04 22.60 28.77
CA GLU A 311 -5.65 22.63 27.44
C GLU A 311 -5.68 21.22 26.83
N GLY A 312 -6.79 20.89 26.17
CA GLY A 312 -6.86 19.76 25.25
C GLY A 312 -7.24 20.24 23.85
N GLY A 313 -6.25 20.63 23.05
CA GLY A 313 -6.46 21.10 21.69
C GLY A 313 -6.45 19.98 20.64
N SER A 314 -7.59 19.77 19.98
CA SER A 314 -7.71 19.09 18.67
C SER A 314 -7.06 17.70 18.61
N GLY A 315 -6.62 17.29 17.41
CA GLY A 315 -5.94 16.01 17.17
C GLY A 315 -4.65 15.80 17.98
N GLY A 316 -4.01 16.88 18.44
CA GLY A 316 -2.81 16.81 19.28
C GLY A 316 -3.10 16.26 20.68
N ALA A 317 -4.18 16.71 21.31
CA ALA A 317 -4.63 16.16 22.59
C ALA A 317 -5.18 14.73 22.43
N LEU A 318 -6.05 14.52 21.44
CA LEU A 318 -6.65 13.21 21.15
C LEU A 318 -5.60 12.10 20.94
N ALA A 319 -4.46 12.43 20.33
CA ALA A 319 -3.37 11.49 20.07
C ALA A 319 -2.92 10.70 21.31
N ILE A 320 -2.93 11.31 22.50
CA ILE A 320 -2.52 10.64 23.75
C ILE A 320 -3.64 10.52 24.79
N ALA A 321 -4.83 11.07 24.52
CA ALA A 321 -6.01 11.01 25.38
C ALA A 321 -6.94 9.82 25.09
N GLY A 322 -6.56 8.91 24.19
CA GLY A 322 -7.34 7.72 23.81
C GLY A 322 -7.33 6.63 24.88
N ALA A 323 -7.98 6.88 26.02
CA ALA A 323 -7.93 6.04 27.22
C ALA A 323 -9.22 5.27 27.51
N ASN A 324 -9.13 4.29 28.43
CA ASN A 324 -10.30 3.64 29.01
C ASN A 324 -11.11 4.62 29.85
N ARG A 325 -10.45 5.49 30.60
CA ARG A 325 -11.08 6.54 31.40
C ARG A 325 -10.31 7.85 31.21
N VAL A 326 -11.03 8.95 31.06
CA VAL A 326 -10.53 10.30 30.82
C VAL A 326 -11.08 11.21 31.92
N GLY A 327 -10.22 11.70 32.80
CA GLY A 327 -10.55 12.76 33.74
C GLY A 327 -10.21 14.14 33.19
N ILE A 328 -10.72 15.18 33.83
CA ILE A 328 -10.38 16.58 33.55
C ILE A 328 -10.32 17.39 34.85
N LEU A 329 -9.43 18.38 34.93
CA LEU A 329 -9.41 19.31 36.06
C LEU A 329 -10.51 20.38 35.92
N SER A 330 -11.04 20.89 37.05
CA SER A 330 -12.20 21.80 37.06
C SER A 330 -11.99 23.15 36.36
N GLY A 331 -10.74 23.58 36.17
CA GLY A 331 -10.32 24.76 35.42
C GLY A 331 -9.54 24.42 34.15
N ALA A 332 -9.74 23.23 33.57
CA ALA A 332 -9.20 22.82 32.27
C ALA A 332 -10.28 22.92 31.16
N PHE A 333 -9.89 22.80 29.88
CA PHE A 333 -10.84 22.68 28.76
C PHE A 333 -10.39 21.65 27.73
N TYR A 334 -11.33 21.01 27.03
CA TYR A 334 -11.04 20.02 25.98
C TYR A 334 -11.90 20.32 24.74
N SER A 335 -11.27 20.58 23.59
CA SER A 335 -11.95 21.10 22.39
C SER A 335 -11.40 20.54 21.08
N VAL A 336 -12.25 20.46 20.05
CA VAL A 336 -11.86 19.98 18.71
C VAL A 336 -11.04 21.03 17.95
N ILE A 337 -11.27 22.31 18.23
CA ILE A 337 -10.53 23.46 17.71
C ILE A 337 -10.44 24.53 18.81
N THR A 338 -9.36 25.31 18.84
CA THR A 338 -9.27 26.42 19.80
C THR A 338 -10.37 27.47 19.53
N PRO A 339 -10.90 28.16 20.54
CA PRO A 339 -11.92 29.18 20.34
C PRO A 339 -11.49 30.29 19.37
N GLU A 340 -10.22 30.70 19.42
CA GLU A 340 -9.64 31.67 18.48
C GLU A 340 -9.57 31.14 17.04
N GLY A 341 -9.28 29.84 16.87
CA GLY A 341 -9.28 29.17 15.57
C GLY A 341 -10.68 29.14 14.96
N ALA A 342 -11.69 28.79 15.76
CA ALA A 342 -13.09 28.84 15.35
C ALA A 342 -13.52 30.27 14.98
N ALA A 343 -13.18 31.25 15.81
CA ALA A 343 -13.56 32.65 15.63
C ALA A 343 -12.91 33.25 14.37
N SER A 344 -11.62 32.99 14.13
CA SER A 344 -10.89 33.41 12.92
C SER A 344 -11.52 32.87 11.61
N ILE A 345 -11.99 31.62 11.63
CA ILE A 345 -12.69 31.00 10.49
C ILE A 345 -14.02 31.71 10.24
N MET A 346 -14.80 31.99 11.28
CA MET A 346 -16.09 32.69 11.17
C MET A 346 -15.93 34.14 10.71
N GLN A 347 -14.95 34.86 11.25
CA GLN A 347 -14.64 36.23 10.83
C GLN A 347 -14.17 36.28 9.37
N SER A 348 -13.38 35.30 8.92
CA SER A 348 -13.00 35.14 7.50
C SER A 348 -14.17 34.87 6.55
N LYS A 349 -15.33 34.45 7.07
CA LYS A 349 -16.60 34.29 6.33
C LYS A 349 -17.39 35.60 6.32
N LEU A 350 -17.49 36.26 7.49
CA LEU A 350 -18.14 37.57 7.64
C LEU A 350 -17.43 38.67 6.81
N ASP A 351 -16.10 38.73 6.83
CA ASP A 351 -15.30 39.65 6.00
C ASP A 351 -15.53 39.45 4.50
N ARG A 352 -15.72 38.20 4.06
CA ARG A 352 -16.07 37.90 2.66
C ARG A 352 -17.47 38.41 2.33
N GLN A 353 -18.44 38.27 3.23
CA GLN A 353 -19.79 38.80 3.05
C GLN A 353 -19.82 40.33 3.08
N ARG A 354 -19.11 40.98 4.00
CA ARG A 354 -18.94 42.45 4.06
C ARG A 354 -18.32 43.00 2.77
N ARG A 355 -17.25 42.38 2.27
CA ARG A 355 -16.65 42.72 0.96
C ARG A 355 -17.61 42.55 -0.22
N GLN A 356 -18.45 41.52 -0.20
CA GLN A 356 -19.50 41.33 -1.23
C GLN A 356 -20.61 42.39 -1.14
N ARG A 357 -20.83 43.00 0.02
CA ARG A 357 -21.78 44.10 0.24
C ARG A 357 -21.17 45.50 0.08
N GLY A 358 -19.86 45.60 -0.13
CA GLY A 358 -19.13 46.87 -0.23
C GLY A 358 -18.87 47.56 1.12
N GLU A 359 -19.08 46.87 2.24
CA GLU A 359 -18.89 47.39 3.59
C GLU A 359 -17.39 47.42 3.97
N PRO A 360 -16.92 48.43 4.71
CA PRO A 360 -15.53 48.51 5.16
C PRO A 360 -15.20 47.39 6.16
N VAL A 361 -14.09 46.70 5.94
CA VAL A 361 -13.59 45.66 6.86
C VAL A 361 -12.84 46.32 8.00
N VAL A 362 -13.46 46.37 9.18
CA VAL A 362 -12.80 46.79 10.43
C VAL A 362 -11.92 45.64 10.93
N ARG A 363 -10.63 45.90 11.13
CA ARG A 363 -9.67 44.97 11.74
C ARG A 363 -9.28 45.48 13.12
N HIS A 364 -9.52 44.68 14.15
CA HIS A 364 -8.92 44.88 15.47
C HIS A 364 -7.46 44.42 15.45
N GLU A 365 -6.61 44.99 16.31
CA GLU A 365 -5.16 44.74 16.30
C GLU A 365 -4.79 43.27 16.59
N MET A 366 -5.64 42.55 17.33
CA MET A 366 -5.52 41.11 17.63
C MET A 366 -6.24 40.20 16.61
N GLY A 367 -6.90 40.76 15.60
CA GLY A 367 -7.56 40.02 14.53
C GLY A 367 -8.91 39.36 14.85
N VAL A 368 -9.26 39.16 16.13
CA VAL A 368 -10.54 38.59 16.60
C VAL A 368 -10.97 39.20 17.94
N ASP A 369 -12.27 39.22 18.27
CA ASP A 369 -12.78 39.66 19.58
C ASP A 369 -12.69 38.54 20.63
N HIS A 370 -12.24 38.87 21.84
CA HIS A 370 -12.18 37.93 22.96
C HIS A 370 -13.58 37.50 23.42
N ALA A 371 -14.58 38.37 23.34
CA ALA A 371 -15.97 38.02 23.66
C ALA A 371 -16.52 36.94 22.72
N ASP A 372 -16.23 37.03 21.41
CA ASP A 372 -16.60 36.02 20.42
C ASP A 372 -15.92 34.67 20.70
N CYS A 373 -14.63 34.69 21.09
CA CYS A 373 -13.92 33.49 21.47
C CYS A 373 -14.53 32.82 22.72
N THR A 374 -14.85 33.58 23.77
CA THR A 374 -15.48 33.03 24.98
C THR A 374 -16.88 32.45 24.70
N ALA A 375 -17.67 33.10 23.83
CA ALA A 375 -18.94 32.54 23.36
C ALA A 375 -18.75 31.23 22.56
N LEU A 376 -17.73 31.17 21.69
CA LEU A 376 -17.41 29.98 20.90
C LEU A 376 -16.80 28.84 21.74
N ALA A 377 -16.17 29.12 22.88
CA ALA A 377 -15.76 28.09 23.84
C ALA A 377 -16.99 27.41 24.47
N ALA A 378 -17.98 28.20 24.90
CA ALA A 378 -19.22 27.70 25.48
C ALA A 378 -20.08 26.92 24.46
N LEU A 379 -20.18 27.40 23.22
CA LEU A 379 -20.90 26.72 22.12
C LEU A 379 -20.26 25.40 21.68
N GLN A 380 -18.96 25.21 21.93
CA GLN A 380 -18.26 23.95 21.66
C GLN A 380 -18.45 22.91 22.76
N HIS A 381 -19.14 23.23 23.86
CA HIS A 381 -19.26 22.40 25.05
C HIS A 381 -17.89 21.96 25.63
N ALA A 382 -16.90 22.85 25.59
CA ALA A 382 -15.51 22.53 25.89
C ALA A 382 -15.14 22.52 27.39
N TYR A 383 -16.09 22.86 28.28
CA TYR A 383 -15.86 22.98 29.72
C TYR A 383 -16.09 21.66 30.48
N PRO A 384 -15.45 21.44 31.65
CA PRO A 384 -15.42 20.15 32.34
C PRO A 384 -16.79 19.53 32.63
N GLU A 385 -17.74 20.30 33.18
CA GLU A 385 -19.08 19.80 33.51
C GLU A 385 -19.88 19.44 32.24
N GLN A 386 -19.76 20.22 31.17
CA GLN A 386 -20.42 19.94 29.89
C GLN A 386 -19.87 18.66 29.24
N LEU A 387 -18.55 18.45 29.35
CA LEU A 387 -17.89 17.24 28.86
C LEU A 387 -18.27 16.00 29.69
N LEU A 388 -18.57 16.18 30.98
CA LEU A 388 -19.04 15.13 31.88
C LEU A 388 -20.49 14.74 31.52
N GLU A 389 -21.37 15.72 31.31
CA GLU A 389 -22.75 15.51 30.82
C GLU A 389 -22.78 14.80 29.45
N LEU A 390 -21.84 15.12 28.56
CA LEU A 390 -21.68 14.47 27.26
C LEU A 390 -20.98 13.10 27.33
N GLY A 391 -20.52 12.66 28.50
CA GLY A 391 -19.78 11.41 28.69
C GLY A 391 -18.38 11.38 28.06
N VAL A 392 -17.87 12.52 27.57
CA VAL A 392 -16.54 12.65 26.95
C VAL A 392 -15.45 12.46 28.00
N VAL A 393 -15.71 12.89 29.24
CA VAL A 393 -14.88 12.65 30.43
C VAL A 393 -15.68 11.86 31.46
N ASP A 394 -15.00 11.01 32.23
CA ASP A 394 -15.59 10.11 33.23
C ASP A 394 -15.60 10.74 34.64
N ARG A 395 -14.77 11.78 34.88
CA ARG A 395 -14.74 12.50 36.17
C ARG A 395 -14.10 13.89 36.05
N VAL A 396 -14.70 14.88 36.72
CA VAL A 396 -14.07 16.18 37.00
C VAL A 396 -13.32 16.09 38.35
N VAL A 397 -12.09 16.59 38.39
CA VAL A 397 -11.25 16.66 39.60
C VAL A 397 -11.07 18.13 39.98
N SER A 398 -11.54 18.50 41.17
CA SER A 398 -11.51 19.89 41.62
C SER A 398 -10.08 20.36 41.96
N GLU A 399 -9.68 21.48 41.36
CA GLU A 399 -8.40 22.17 41.62
C GLU A 399 -8.39 23.01 42.89
N SER A 400 -9.57 23.41 43.38
CA SER A 400 -9.68 24.36 44.50
C SER A 400 -10.16 23.69 45.78
N VAL A 401 -9.68 24.19 46.92
CA VAL A 401 -10.24 23.90 48.24
C VAL A 401 -10.96 25.17 48.70
N ASP A 402 -12.26 25.06 48.98
CA ASP A 402 -13.11 26.19 49.43
C ASP A 402 -13.06 27.46 48.56
N GLY A 403 -12.65 27.33 47.28
CA GLY A 403 -12.56 28.41 46.29
C GLY A 403 -11.14 28.88 45.97
N GLU A 404 -10.13 28.50 46.75
CA GLU A 404 -8.72 28.87 46.51
C GLU A 404 -7.95 27.76 45.77
N ARG A 405 -7.11 28.12 44.78
CA ARG A 405 -6.24 27.20 44.04
C ARG A 405 -4.86 27.10 44.70
N GLU A 406 -4.32 25.90 44.84
CA GLU A 406 -2.94 25.69 45.34
C GLU A 406 -1.89 26.23 44.34
N PRO A 407 -0.76 26.78 44.81
CA PRO A 407 0.33 27.21 43.94
C PRO A 407 1.04 26.01 43.29
N TRP A 408 1.53 26.18 42.05
CA TRP A 408 2.18 25.10 41.28
C TRP A 408 3.39 24.45 41.98
N GLY A 409 4.11 25.19 42.83
CA GLY A 409 5.24 24.67 43.61
C GLY A 409 4.88 23.77 44.79
N GLU A 410 3.67 23.90 45.36
CA GLU A 410 3.20 23.17 46.55
C GLU A 410 1.69 22.90 46.41
N CYS A 411 1.31 21.75 45.83
CA CYS A 411 -0.10 21.39 45.59
C CYS A 411 -0.49 19.99 46.13
N PRO A 412 -0.22 19.69 47.43
CA PRO A 412 -0.46 18.38 48.01
C PRO A 412 -1.92 17.93 47.99
N VAL A 413 -2.90 18.84 48.08
CA VAL A 413 -4.32 18.46 48.09
C VAL A 413 -4.77 18.06 46.68
N LEU A 414 -4.39 18.81 45.64
CA LEU A 414 -4.63 18.45 44.25
C LEU A 414 -3.94 17.13 43.88
N VAL A 415 -2.68 16.94 44.28
CA VAL A 415 -1.95 15.68 44.03
C VAL A 415 -2.64 14.50 44.73
N SER A 416 -3.15 14.67 45.96
CA SER A 416 -3.94 13.66 46.66
C SER A 416 -5.25 13.32 45.94
N ARG A 417 -5.97 14.33 45.42
CA ARG A 417 -7.19 14.14 44.62
C ARG A 417 -6.90 13.43 43.29
N VAL A 418 -5.80 13.78 42.61
CA VAL A 418 -5.35 13.10 41.38
C VAL A 418 -4.96 11.65 41.67
N LEU A 419 -4.24 11.37 42.76
CA LEU A 419 -3.91 10.00 43.18
C LEU A 419 -5.18 9.17 43.46
N SER A 420 -6.16 9.76 44.14
CA SER A 420 -7.47 9.14 44.40
C SER A 420 -8.23 8.84 43.09
N PHE A 421 -8.25 9.79 42.15
CA PHE A 421 -8.80 9.60 40.81
C PHE A 421 -8.12 8.44 40.06
N LEU A 422 -6.79 8.41 40.03
CA LEU A 422 -6.02 7.37 39.34
C LEU A 422 -6.29 5.98 39.92
N HIS A 423 -6.34 5.82 41.24
CA HIS A 423 -6.69 4.55 41.89
C HIS A 423 -8.13 4.13 41.60
N CYS A 424 -9.08 5.07 41.62
CA CYS A 424 -10.47 4.79 41.28
C CYS A 424 -10.58 4.26 39.85
N MET A 425 -10.04 4.99 38.87
CA MET A 425 -10.14 4.61 37.45
C MET A 425 -9.40 3.31 37.14
N LEU A 426 -8.22 3.08 37.73
CA LEU A 426 -7.50 1.80 37.57
C LEU A 426 -8.25 0.64 38.23
N GLY A 427 -8.91 0.86 39.37
CA GLY A 427 -9.78 -0.11 40.02
C GLY A 427 -11.01 -0.46 39.17
N ASP A 428 -11.67 0.54 38.59
CA ASP A 428 -12.82 0.36 37.70
C ASP A 428 -12.44 -0.45 36.45
N ILE A 429 -11.27 -0.18 35.84
CA ILE A 429 -10.76 -0.94 34.69
C ILE A 429 -10.36 -2.37 35.10
N ALA A 430 -9.75 -2.55 36.28
CA ALA A 430 -9.40 -3.87 36.79
C ALA A 430 -10.64 -4.76 37.04
N ALA A 431 -11.74 -4.17 37.54
CA ALA A 431 -13.01 -4.87 37.72
C ALA A 431 -13.60 -5.41 36.39
N VAL A 432 -13.39 -4.71 35.26
CA VAL A 432 -13.77 -5.22 33.93
C VAL A 432 -12.90 -6.42 33.50
N GLY A 433 -11.66 -6.46 33.95
CA GLY A 433 -10.73 -7.58 33.74
C GLY A 433 -11.11 -8.87 34.49
N GLU A 434 -11.86 -8.79 35.59
CA GLU A 434 -12.12 -9.95 36.47
C GLU A 434 -12.91 -11.08 35.79
N GLY A 435 -12.31 -12.27 35.72
CA GLY A 435 -12.98 -13.46 35.20
C GLY A 435 -12.03 -14.51 34.60
N ASP A 436 -12.39 -15.00 33.43
CA ASP A 436 -11.76 -16.15 32.76
C ASP A 436 -10.28 -15.88 32.44
N ARG A 437 -9.37 -16.65 33.08
CA ARG A 437 -7.94 -16.36 33.09
C ARG A 437 -7.36 -16.50 31.68
N GLY A 438 -6.84 -15.39 31.15
CA GLY A 438 -6.26 -15.31 29.80
C GLY A 438 -7.00 -14.36 28.85
N ARG A 439 -8.18 -13.84 29.22
CA ARG A 439 -8.91 -12.82 28.42
C ARG A 439 -8.97 -11.42 29.06
N GLU A 440 -8.27 -11.21 30.17
CA GLU A 440 -8.28 -9.97 30.96
C GLU A 440 -7.97 -8.72 30.10
N GLY A 441 -6.80 -8.71 29.42
CA GLY A 441 -6.40 -7.58 28.57
C GLY A 441 -7.27 -7.38 27.32
N GLU A 442 -7.93 -8.43 26.83
CA GLU A 442 -8.91 -8.32 25.74
C GLU A 442 -10.14 -7.55 26.20
N ARG A 443 -10.61 -7.80 27.44
CA ARG A 443 -11.73 -7.05 28.03
C ARG A 443 -11.39 -5.59 28.31
N VAL A 444 -10.16 -5.32 28.77
CA VAL A 444 -9.66 -3.95 28.93
C VAL A 444 -9.60 -3.21 27.59
N ARG A 445 -9.25 -3.89 26.49
CA ARG A 445 -9.36 -3.30 25.15
C ARG A 445 -10.82 -3.09 24.72
N GLN A 446 -11.68 -4.07 24.94
CA GLN A 446 -13.10 -4.00 24.59
C GLN A 446 -13.83 -2.88 25.34
N ASP A 447 -13.55 -2.66 26.62
CA ASP A 447 -14.06 -1.53 27.42
C ASP A 447 -13.76 -0.16 26.76
N ARG A 448 -12.53 0.01 26.25
CA ARG A 448 -12.13 1.23 25.54
C ARG A 448 -12.89 1.41 24.23
N TRP A 449 -13.08 0.32 23.49
CA TRP A 449 -13.84 0.29 22.25
C TRP A 449 -15.33 0.58 22.47
N ASP A 450 -15.93 -0.03 23.49
CA ASP A 450 -17.34 0.16 23.84
C ASP A 450 -17.59 1.59 24.31
N ARG A 451 -16.69 2.16 25.14
CA ARG A 451 -16.69 3.59 25.50
C ARG A 451 -16.62 4.49 24.26
N PHE A 452 -15.73 4.19 23.30
CA PHE A 452 -15.63 4.99 22.08
C PHE A 452 -16.92 4.97 21.25
N ASN A 453 -17.59 3.82 21.11
CA ASN A 453 -18.85 3.74 20.40
C ASN A 453 -20.02 4.41 21.15
N ALA A 454 -19.99 4.44 22.49
CA ALA A 454 -20.99 5.12 23.30
C ALA A 454 -20.98 6.65 23.13
N LEU A 455 -19.88 7.24 22.66
CA LEU A 455 -19.74 8.69 22.43
C LEU A 455 -20.52 9.22 21.20
N GLY A 456 -21.21 8.37 20.43
CA GLY A 456 -22.13 8.86 19.40
C GLY A 456 -22.79 7.80 18.52
N GLU A 457 -24.13 7.78 18.53
CA GLU A 457 -24.91 7.19 17.44
C GLU A 457 -24.90 8.13 16.22
N TYR A 458 -24.16 7.76 15.17
CA TYR A 458 -24.01 8.56 13.95
C TYR A 458 -25.26 8.48 13.04
N GLY A 459 -26.30 9.24 13.38
CA GLY A 459 -27.44 9.45 12.49
C GLY A 459 -27.03 10.20 11.21
N THR A 460 -27.49 9.72 10.05
CA THR A 460 -27.27 10.40 8.76
C THR A 460 -27.98 11.75 8.74
N TYR A 461 -27.22 12.84 8.57
CA TYR A 461 -27.76 14.20 8.51
C TYR A 461 -28.45 14.46 7.15
N GLN A 462 -29.69 14.00 7.01
CA GLN A 462 -30.62 14.57 6.03
C GLN A 462 -31.31 15.79 6.66
N GLY A 463 -31.70 16.74 5.81
CA GLY A 463 -31.95 18.12 6.24
C GLY A 463 -33.10 18.26 7.24
N GLY A 464 -32.77 18.72 8.44
CA GLY A 464 -33.66 19.60 9.20
C GLY A 464 -34.76 18.97 10.04
N GLU A 465 -34.68 17.71 10.46
CA GLU A 465 -35.46 17.19 11.61
C GLU A 465 -34.82 15.91 12.18
N ARG A 466 -34.76 15.76 13.51
CA ARG A 466 -34.19 14.57 14.19
C ARG A 466 -35.31 13.65 14.66
N GLU A 467 -35.59 12.58 13.92
CA GLU A 467 -36.33 11.41 14.44
C GLU A 467 -35.38 10.38 15.06
N ARG A 468 -35.83 9.66 16.10
CA ARG A 468 -35.10 8.57 16.74
C ARG A 468 -35.44 7.24 16.07
N GLY A 469 -34.45 6.57 15.47
CA GLY A 469 -34.58 5.23 14.89
C GLY A 469 -34.04 4.12 15.82
N GLU A 470 -34.61 2.92 15.76
CA GLU A 470 -34.34 1.82 16.71
C GLU A 470 -33.00 1.09 16.50
N VAL A 471 -32.42 0.61 17.62
CA VAL A 471 -31.18 -0.17 17.66
C VAL A 471 -31.40 -1.62 17.22
N ILE A 472 -30.76 -2.03 16.12
CA ILE A 472 -30.74 -3.43 15.65
C ILE A 472 -29.77 -4.25 16.50
N ARG A 473 -30.30 -5.12 17.37
CA ARG A 473 -29.50 -6.10 18.14
C ARG A 473 -29.32 -7.41 17.36
N LEU A 474 -28.09 -7.71 16.96
CA LEU A 474 -27.72 -9.05 16.45
C LEU A 474 -27.55 -10.05 17.63
N ARG A 475 -28.36 -11.11 17.62
CA ARG A 475 -28.26 -12.23 18.58
C ARG A 475 -27.14 -13.18 18.19
N GLN A 476 -26.13 -13.34 19.03
CA GLN A 476 -25.26 -14.53 18.99
C GLN A 476 -25.95 -15.70 19.69
N SER A 477 -26.02 -16.85 19.02
CA SER A 477 -26.48 -18.12 19.62
C SER A 477 -25.30 -18.94 20.14
N ARG A 478 -25.37 -19.42 21.38
CA ARG A 478 -24.40 -20.36 21.94
C ARG A 478 -24.60 -21.76 21.38
N GLY A 479 -23.51 -22.42 21.00
CA GLY A 479 -23.41 -23.87 20.84
C GLY A 479 -22.25 -24.38 21.69
N GLU A 480 -22.56 -25.12 22.75
CA GLU A 480 -21.57 -25.80 23.60
C GLU A 480 -21.21 -27.15 22.96
N CYS A 481 -19.95 -27.59 23.07
CA CYS A 481 -19.58 -28.97 22.81
C CYS A 481 -18.47 -29.43 23.76
N ALA A 482 -18.55 -30.70 24.18
CA ALA A 482 -17.97 -31.21 25.41
C ALA A 482 -16.49 -31.63 25.36
N ASP A 483 -15.93 -31.85 26.56
CA ASP A 483 -14.58 -32.34 26.84
C ASP A 483 -14.18 -33.63 26.11
N THR A 484 -12.88 -33.78 25.83
CA THR A 484 -12.17 -35.07 25.95
C THR A 484 -10.67 -34.83 26.22
N PRO A 485 -9.97 -35.74 26.95
CA PRO A 485 -8.75 -35.37 27.69
C PRO A 485 -7.42 -35.60 26.93
N SER A 486 -6.37 -35.06 27.55
CA SER A 486 -4.99 -34.99 27.06
C SER A 486 -4.28 -36.33 26.82
N ALA A 487 -3.30 -36.30 25.90
CA ALA A 487 -2.18 -37.23 25.87
C ALA A 487 -0.89 -36.49 25.44
N PRO A 488 0.25 -36.67 26.13
CA PRO A 488 1.49 -35.99 25.79
C PRO A 488 2.28 -36.76 24.72
N LYS A 489 2.92 -36.04 23.80
CA LYS A 489 4.23 -36.39 23.20
C LYS A 489 4.80 -35.24 22.39
N THR A 490 6.12 -35.09 22.50
CA THR A 490 6.97 -34.21 21.69
C THR A 490 6.66 -34.33 20.20
N ARG A 491 6.37 -33.22 19.52
CA ARG A 491 6.40 -33.14 18.06
C ARG A 491 7.75 -32.58 17.60
N PRO A 492 8.34 -33.11 16.51
CA PRO A 492 9.45 -32.43 15.84
C PRO A 492 8.97 -31.09 15.31
N THR A 493 9.89 -30.13 15.16
CA THR A 493 9.66 -28.93 14.37
C THR A 493 9.18 -29.36 12.98
N PRO A 494 8.00 -28.92 12.49
CA PRO A 494 7.60 -29.23 11.13
C PRO A 494 8.63 -28.65 10.15
N PRO A 495 8.86 -29.27 8.98
CA PRO A 495 9.61 -28.61 7.92
C PRO A 495 8.97 -27.25 7.60
N SER A 496 9.78 -26.28 7.19
CA SER A 496 9.29 -24.94 6.84
C SER A 496 8.21 -25.04 5.77
N LEU A 497 7.15 -24.22 5.90
CA LEU A 497 6.25 -24.00 4.77
C LEU A 497 7.05 -23.23 3.70
N PRO A 498 7.15 -23.71 2.45
CA PRO A 498 7.93 -23.04 1.40
C PRO A 498 7.55 -21.55 1.19
N LEU A 499 6.27 -21.22 1.44
CA LEU A 499 5.76 -19.85 1.41
C LEU A 499 6.34 -18.95 2.53
N THR A 500 6.56 -19.51 3.73
CA THR A 500 7.21 -18.80 4.83
C THR A 500 8.70 -18.55 4.57
N ASP A 501 9.36 -19.49 3.87
CA ASP A 501 10.76 -19.30 3.42
C ASP A 501 10.87 -18.19 2.36
N TYR A 502 9.85 -18.02 1.51
CA TYR A 502 9.78 -16.91 0.56
C TYR A 502 9.64 -15.56 1.28
N ILE A 503 8.71 -15.45 2.23
CA ILE A 503 8.52 -14.22 3.01
C ILE A 503 9.79 -13.89 3.80
N ALA A 504 10.41 -14.88 4.45
CA ALA A 504 11.68 -14.70 5.15
C ALA A 504 12.76 -14.11 4.22
N ALA A 505 12.88 -14.63 2.99
CA ALA A 505 13.83 -14.13 2.01
C ALA A 505 13.58 -12.67 1.61
N GLN A 506 12.33 -12.30 1.31
CA GLN A 506 11.98 -10.92 0.93
C GLN A 506 12.15 -9.93 2.10
N THR A 507 11.73 -10.32 3.31
CA THR A 507 11.89 -9.52 4.53
C THR A 507 13.37 -9.20 4.81
N VAL A 508 14.29 -10.15 4.59
CA VAL A 508 15.73 -9.93 4.78
C VAL A 508 16.35 -9.10 3.65
N ALA A 509 15.95 -9.33 2.39
CA ALA A 509 16.42 -8.54 1.25
C ALA A 509 16.11 -7.03 1.39
N LEU A 510 15.00 -6.69 2.06
CA LEU A 510 14.66 -5.30 2.34
C LEU A 510 15.60 -4.64 3.36
N GLY A 511 16.07 -5.41 4.34
CA GLY A 511 16.99 -4.95 5.37
C GLY A 511 18.36 -4.49 4.84
N SER A 512 18.75 -4.89 3.62
CA SER A 512 19.99 -4.45 2.97
C SER A 512 19.76 -3.33 1.93
N ALA A 513 18.63 -3.33 1.22
CA ALA A 513 18.30 -2.30 0.23
C ALA A 513 17.91 -0.95 0.86
N TYR A 514 17.03 -0.95 1.87
CA TYR A 514 16.48 0.28 2.45
C TYR A 514 17.46 1.06 3.37
N ARG A 515 18.63 0.48 3.67
CA ARG A 515 19.71 1.20 4.39
C ARG A 515 20.46 2.21 3.51
N ARG A 516 20.13 2.35 2.22
CA ARG A 516 20.84 3.23 1.27
C ARG A 516 20.07 4.50 0.87
N ASP A 517 18.74 4.46 0.83
CA ASP A 517 17.89 5.62 0.49
C ASP A 517 16.77 5.80 1.53
N SER A 518 16.89 6.82 2.37
CA SER A 518 15.96 7.14 3.46
C SER A 518 14.70 7.92 3.03
N ALA A 519 14.44 8.02 1.72
CA ALA A 519 13.51 9.00 1.14
C ALA A 519 12.16 8.45 0.63
N HIS A 520 11.94 7.12 0.64
CA HIS A 520 10.73 6.52 0.04
C HIS A 520 9.92 5.71 1.05
N PRO A 521 8.60 5.92 1.20
CA PRO A 521 7.74 5.03 1.99
C PRO A 521 7.48 3.72 1.23
N THR A 522 7.43 2.59 1.95
CA THR A 522 6.98 1.30 1.37
C THR A 522 5.51 1.41 0.97
N PRO A 523 5.12 1.08 -0.28
CA PRO A 523 3.71 1.16 -0.70
C PRO A 523 2.84 0.15 0.05
N SER A 524 1.83 0.63 0.78
CA SER A 524 0.72 -0.18 1.30
C SER A 524 -0.54 0.09 0.50
N TYR A 525 -1.39 -0.93 0.30
CA TYR A 525 -2.71 -0.69 -0.29
C TYR A 525 -3.56 0.26 0.58
N PRO A 526 -4.39 1.13 -0.02
CA PRO A 526 -5.37 1.89 0.73
C PRO A 526 -6.43 0.96 1.35
N PRO A 527 -7.03 1.31 2.50
CA PRO A 527 -7.96 0.42 3.23
C PRO A 527 -9.14 -0.13 2.40
N SER A 528 -9.61 0.63 1.41
CA SER A 528 -10.67 0.22 0.48
C SER A 528 -10.35 -1.05 -0.30
N VAL A 529 -9.07 -1.31 -0.62
CA VAL A 529 -8.64 -2.49 -1.38
C VAL A 529 -8.69 -3.77 -0.54
N TYR A 530 -8.57 -3.68 0.79
CA TYR A 530 -8.67 -4.83 1.69
C TYR A 530 -10.12 -5.23 1.99
N ARG A 531 -11.05 -4.26 2.00
CA ARG A 531 -12.42 -4.41 2.50
C ARG A 531 -13.19 -5.58 1.87
N HIS A 532 -13.20 -5.65 0.54
CA HIS A 532 -13.90 -6.73 -0.19
C HIS A 532 -13.19 -8.09 -0.17
N VAL A 533 -11.92 -8.16 0.24
CA VAL A 533 -11.19 -9.44 0.38
C VAL A 533 -11.59 -10.16 1.67
N SER A 534 -11.86 -9.41 2.76
CA SER A 534 -12.25 -9.97 4.06
C SER A 534 -13.76 -10.14 4.23
N GLU A 535 -14.59 -9.22 3.73
CA GLU A 535 -16.03 -9.17 4.09
C GLU A 535 -16.87 -10.31 3.47
N GLN A 536 -16.47 -10.91 2.35
CA GLN A 536 -17.20 -12.06 1.76
C GLN A 536 -16.92 -13.42 2.45
N GLN A 537 -16.19 -13.45 3.56
CA GLN A 537 -15.82 -14.69 4.26
C GLN A 537 -16.58 -14.91 5.58
N GLY A 538 -17.48 -13.99 5.97
CA GLY A 538 -18.26 -14.08 7.21
C GLY A 538 -19.67 -14.67 7.06
N GLU A 539 -20.28 -14.61 5.87
CA GLU A 539 -21.64 -15.09 5.65
C GLU A 539 -21.68 -16.31 4.71
N SER A 540 -22.14 -17.44 5.26
CA SER A 540 -22.83 -18.42 4.41
C SER A 540 -24.08 -17.75 3.85
N PRO A 541 -24.40 -17.89 2.55
CA PRO A 541 -25.54 -17.19 1.95
C PRO A 541 -26.88 -17.74 2.46
N SER A 542 -27.32 -17.26 3.63
CA SER A 542 -28.62 -17.62 4.22
C SER A 542 -29.79 -16.90 3.54
N THR A 543 -29.49 -15.94 2.67
CA THR A 543 -30.36 -15.60 1.54
C THR A 543 -29.55 -15.76 0.26
N ALA A 544 -29.95 -16.70 -0.60
CA ALA A 544 -29.71 -16.52 -2.02
C ALA A 544 -30.36 -15.17 -2.41
N PRO A 545 -29.77 -14.36 -3.30
CA PRO A 545 -30.45 -13.17 -3.80
C PRO A 545 -31.81 -13.62 -4.31
N THR A 546 -32.89 -13.04 -3.77
CA THR A 546 -34.25 -13.45 -4.11
C THR A 546 -34.39 -13.32 -5.61
N ALA A 547 -34.43 -14.47 -6.31
CA ALA A 547 -34.60 -14.48 -7.75
C ALA A 547 -35.83 -13.60 -8.06
N PRO A 548 -35.73 -12.61 -8.97
CA PRO A 548 -36.78 -11.65 -9.19
C PRO A 548 -38.09 -12.42 -9.40
N THR A 549 -39.07 -12.18 -8.52
CA THR A 549 -40.30 -12.97 -8.48
C THR A 549 -40.90 -13.01 -9.88
N THR A 550 -41.08 -14.21 -10.41
CA THR A 550 -41.34 -14.47 -11.83
C THR A 550 -42.70 -13.91 -12.27
N SER A 551 -42.72 -12.61 -12.54
CA SER A 551 -43.79 -11.90 -13.25
C SER A 551 -43.36 -11.74 -14.70
N SER A 552 -43.86 -12.65 -15.56
CA SER A 552 -43.58 -12.74 -17.00
C SER A 552 -42.12 -12.98 -17.42
N ILE A 553 -41.99 -13.62 -18.58
CA ILE A 553 -40.71 -13.86 -19.25
C ILE A 553 -40.29 -12.55 -19.92
N ASP A 554 -39.35 -11.84 -19.32
CA ASP A 554 -38.44 -10.96 -20.06
C ASP A 554 -37.07 -11.64 -20.07
N ALA A 555 -36.55 -11.89 -21.27
CA ALA A 555 -35.27 -12.58 -21.43
C ALA A 555 -34.12 -11.67 -20.97
N THR A 556 -33.20 -12.21 -20.16
CA THR A 556 -31.94 -11.54 -19.85
C THR A 556 -31.24 -11.17 -21.16
N PRO A 557 -30.84 -9.91 -21.39
CA PRO A 557 -30.24 -9.51 -22.66
C PRO A 557 -29.04 -10.37 -23.07
N ASP A 558 -28.99 -10.71 -24.36
CA ASP A 558 -27.83 -11.40 -24.95
C ASP A 558 -26.58 -10.51 -24.84
N ASN A 559 -25.44 -11.16 -24.56
CA ASN A 559 -24.13 -10.52 -24.55
C ASN A 559 -23.16 -11.32 -25.45
N ALA A 560 -21.98 -10.76 -25.71
CA ALA A 560 -21.02 -11.37 -26.64
C ALA A 560 -20.65 -12.83 -26.29
N LYS A 561 -20.53 -13.15 -24.99
CA LYS A 561 -20.19 -14.50 -24.53
C LYS A 561 -21.34 -15.49 -24.73
N ARG A 562 -22.56 -15.10 -24.39
CA ARG A 562 -23.77 -15.92 -24.59
C ARG A 562 -24.03 -16.21 -26.07
N VAL A 563 -23.85 -15.21 -26.94
CA VAL A 563 -23.96 -15.40 -28.40
C VAL A 563 -22.87 -16.34 -28.92
N LEU A 564 -21.62 -16.18 -28.47
CA LEU A 564 -20.52 -17.07 -28.86
C LEU A 564 -20.77 -18.53 -28.44
N ASP A 565 -21.16 -18.75 -27.19
CA ASP A 565 -21.33 -20.11 -26.64
C ASP A 565 -22.59 -20.81 -27.18
N ARG A 566 -23.64 -20.04 -27.53
CA ARG A 566 -24.89 -20.58 -28.10
C ARG A 566 -24.81 -20.80 -29.62
N ASP A 567 -24.31 -19.81 -30.35
CA ASP A 567 -24.48 -19.71 -31.81
C ASP A 567 -23.14 -19.69 -32.60
N GLY A 568 -21.99 -19.58 -31.92
CA GLY A 568 -20.66 -19.60 -32.54
C GLY A 568 -20.13 -18.24 -33.04
N PRO A 569 -18.88 -18.20 -33.54
CA PRO A 569 -18.18 -16.95 -33.84
C PRO A 569 -18.72 -16.24 -35.10
N GLU A 570 -19.26 -16.95 -36.09
CA GLU A 570 -19.96 -16.32 -37.24
C GLU A 570 -21.22 -15.57 -36.80
N ALA A 571 -22.00 -16.16 -35.89
CA ALA A 571 -23.20 -15.52 -35.35
C ALA A 571 -22.85 -14.29 -34.51
N LEU A 572 -21.79 -14.37 -33.70
CA LEU A 572 -21.26 -13.22 -32.95
C LEU A 572 -20.81 -12.09 -33.89
N SER A 573 -20.07 -12.39 -34.96
CA SER A 573 -19.65 -11.39 -35.95
C SER A 573 -20.86 -10.68 -36.59
N LYS A 574 -21.89 -11.44 -36.96
CA LYS A 574 -23.13 -10.89 -37.50
C LYS A 574 -23.88 -10.04 -36.48
N TRP A 575 -23.97 -10.50 -35.23
CA TRP A 575 -24.59 -9.77 -34.13
C TRP A 575 -23.88 -8.43 -33.91
N LEU A 576 -22.55 -8.41 -33.76
CA LEU A 576 -21.77 -7.16 -33.64
C LEU A 576 -22.04 -6.17 -34.78
N SER A 577 -22.19 -6.67 -36.01
CA SER A 577 -22.45 -5.82 -37.18
C SER A 577 -23.83 -5.18 -37.12
N VAL A 578 -24.88 -5.96 -36.78
CA VAL A 578 -26.26 -5.48 -36.61
C VAL A 578 -26.35 -4.46 -35.46
N GLU A 579 -25.65 -4.71 -34.37
CA GLU A 579 -25.74 -3.87 -33.17
C GLU A 579 -24.96 -2.56 -33.34
N ALA A 580 -23.82 -2.59 -34.04
CA ALA A 580 -23.12 -1.38 -34.47
C ALA A 580 -23.96 -0.52 -35.45
N GLU A 581 -24.70 -1.16 -36.37
CA GLU A 581 -25.64 -0.49 -37.27
C GLU A 581 -26.87 0.10 -36.53
N ALA A 582 -27.28 -0.52 -35.42
CA ALA A 582 -28.30 0.00 -34.51
C ALA A 582 -27.76 1.10 -33.56
N GLY A 583 -26.46 1.40 -33.58
CA GLY A 583 -25.82 2.41 -32.75
C GLY A 583 -25.24 1.92 -31.43
N ARG A 584 -25.38 0.64 -31.06
CA ARG A 584 -24.74 0.11 -29.84
C ARG A 584 -23.24 -0.09 -30.08
N VAL A 585 -22.44 0.51 -29.22
CA VAL A 585 -20.98 0.37 -29.24
C VAL A 585 -20.55 -0.77 -28.33
N GLY A 586 -19.69 -1.66 -28.84
CA GLY A 586 -18.95 -2.63 -28.06
C GLY A 586 -17.69 -2.03 -27.44
N ILE A 587 -17.37 -2.46 -26.23
CA ILE A 587 -16.22 -2.01 -25.46
C ILE A 587 -15.36 -3.22 -25.09
N THR A 588 -14.06 -3.12 -25.32
CA THR A 588 -13.06 -4.03 -24.75
C THR A 588 -12.28 -3.28 -23.68
N THR A 589 -12.26 -3.79 -22.43
CA THR A 589 -11.31 -3.30 -21.43
C THR A 589 -9.95 -3.97 -21.62
N THR A 590 -8.88 -3.15 -21.64
CA THR A 590 -7.48 -3.60 -21.65
C THR A 590 -6.82 -3.51 -20.26
N ASP A 591 -7.59 -3.22 -19.21
CA ASP A 591 -7.11 -3.02 -17.83
C ASP A 591 -6.30 -4.22 -17.30
N PHE A 592 -6.62 -5.42 -17.79
CA PHE A 592 -6.01 -6.68 -17.39
C PHE A 592 -4.80 -7.09 -18.25
N ARG A 593 -4.50 -6.38 -19.35
CA ARG A 593 -3.43 -6.71 -20.30
C ARG A 593 -2.66 -5.49 -20.81
N ASP A 594 -3.14 -4.77 -21.84
CA ASP A 594 -2.32 -3.74 -22.51
C ASP A 594 -2.12 -2.47 -21.67
N ALA A 595 -3.06 -2.13 -20.80
CA ALA A 595 -2.99 -0.91 -20.01
C ALA A 595 -1.80 -0.94 -19.05
N HIS A 596 -1.68 -2.00 -18.25
CA HIS A 596 -0.55 -2.19 -17.33
C HIS A 596 0.74 -2.62 -18.04
N GLN A 597 0.66 -3.28 -19.21
CA GLN A 597 1.80 -3.48 -20.11
C GLN A 597 2.41 -2.14 -20.55
N SER A 598 1.57 -1.13 -20.79
CA SER A 598 1.98 0.19 -21.28
C SER A 598 2.42 1.14 -20.17
N LEU A 599 1.74 1.15 -19.01
CA LEU A 599 2.04 2.06 -17.90
C LEU A 599 3.11 1.51 -16.95
N VAL A 600 2.92 0.30 -16.42
CA VAL A 600 3.70 -0.26 -15.29
C VAL A 600 4.46 -1.53 -15.69
N ALA A 601 5.04 -1.52 -16.90
CA ALA A 601 5.89 -2.58 -17.44
C ALA A 601 5.31 -4.01 -17.31
N THR A 602 4.00 -4.18 -17.42
CA THR A 602 3.27 -5.48 -17.31
C THR A 602 3.30 -6.10 -15.90
N ARG A 603 3.54 -5.32 -14.85
CA ARG A 603 3.87 -5.87 -13.51
C ARG A 603 2.69 -6.21 -12.61
N ILE A 604 1.44 -5.88 -12.99
CA ILE A 604 0.27 -6.23 -12.18
C ILE A 604 0.11 -7.75 -12.10
N ARG A 605 -0.02 -8.28 -10.87
CA ARG A 605 -0.03 -9.71 -10.55
C ARG A 605 -1.44 -10.28 -10.54
N THR A 606 -1.55 -11.60 -10.60
CA THR A 606 -2.85 -12.32 -10.65
C THR A 606 -3.77 -11.97 -9.48
N ALA A 607 -3.19 -11.75 -8.30
CA ALA A 607 -3.86 -11.24 -7.10
C ALA A 607 -4.71 -9.98 -7.36
N GLU A 608 -4.12 -8.94 -7.96
CA GLU A 608 -4.81 -7.69 -8.21
C GLU A 608 -5.69 -7.74 -9.47
N LEU A 609 -5.31 -8.55 -10.47
CA LEU A 609 -6.19 -8.82 -11.61
C LEU A 609 -7.50 -9.51 -11.17
N TYR A 610 -7.43 -10.46 -10.23
CA TYR A 610 -8.63 -11.10 -9.67
C TYR A 610 -9.52 -10.10 -8.91
N GLY A 611 -8.93 -9.23 -8.09
CA GLY A 611 -9.67 -8.16 -7.42
C GLY A 611 -10.36 -7.22 -8.41
N GLY A 612 -9.67 -6.84 -9.49
CA GLY A 612 -10.28 -6.07 -10.58
C GLY A 612 -11.44 -6.79 -11.26
N ALA A 613 -11.33 -8.10 -11.49
CA ALA A 613 -12.40 -8.91 -12.09
C ALA A 613 -13.66 -8.95 -11.19
N VAL A 614 -13.47 -9.07 -9.88
CA VAL A 614 -14.55 -8.98 -8.87
C VAL A 614 -15.24 -7.62 -8.95
N HIS A 615 -14.50 -6.50 -8.92
CA HIS A 615 -15.10 -5.16 -8.98
C HIS A 615 -15.84 -4.91 -10.31
N LEU A 616 -15.32 -5.39 -11.45
CA LEU A 616 -15.98 -5.27 -12.76
C LEU A 616 -17.31 -6.06 -12.82
N ARG A 617 -17.36 -7.21 -12.15
CA ARG A 617 -18.56 -8.04 -12.04
C ARG A 617 -19.58 -7.42 -11.09
N ASP A 618 -19.13 -6.95 -9.93
CA ASP A 618 -19.99 -6.42 -8.88
C ASP A 618 -20.58 -5.04 -9.28
N ALA A 619 -19.90 -4.30 -10.15
CA ALA A 619 -20.44 -3.13 -10.87
C ALA A 619 -21.47 -3.49 -11.98
N GLY A 620 -21.80 -4.78 -12.19
CA GLY A 620 -22.74 -5.25 -13.21
C GLY A 620 -22.21 -5.23 -14.66
N VAL A 621 -21.01 -4.71 -14.89
CA VAL A 621 -20.46 -4.47 -16.25
C VAL A 621 -20.12 -5.76 -16.97
N SER A 622 -19.65 -6.79 -16.25
CA SER A 622 -19.31 -8.12 -16.81
C SER A 622 -20.43 -8.79 -17.64
N ALA A 623 -21.69 -8.47 -17.34
CA ALA A 623 -22.88 -9.02 -18.01
C ALA A 623 -23.46 -8.08 -19.08
N SER A 624 -22.92 -6.86 -19.26
CA SER A 624 -23.47 -5.85 -20.17
C SER A 624 -23.40 -6.27 -21.64
N PRO A 625 -24.45 -6.05 -22.44
CA PRO A 625 -24.41 -6.21 -23.91
C PRO A 625 -23.41 -5.31 -24.63
N SER A 626 -22.87 -4.28 -23.96
CA SER A 626 -21.80 -3.42 -24.49
C SER A 626 -20.40 -3.84 -24.08
N LEU A 627 -20.22 -4.75 -23.12
CA LEU A 627 -18.90 -5.32 -22.87
C LEU A 627 -18.66 -6.46 -23.86
N PHE A 628 -17.87 -6.19 -24.92
CA PHE A 628 -17.52 -7.20 -25.91
C PHE A 628 -16.55 -8.23 -25.31
N SER A 629 -15.46 -7.76 -24.69
CA SER A 629 -14.45 -8.64 -24.10
C SER A 629 -13.65 -7.97 -22.98
N VAL A 630 -12.98 -8.81 -22.18
CA VAL A 630 -11.91 -8.39 -21.29
C VAL A 630 -10.61 -8.90 -21.88
N GLU A 631 -9.72 -8.00 -22.30
CA GLU A 631 -8.39 -8.36 -22.76
C GLU A 631 -7.48 -8.58 -21.54
N CYS A 632 -7.20 -9.85 -21.23
CA CYS A 632 -6.50 -10.25 -20.00
C CYS A 632 -5.22 -11.07 -20.23
N TRP A 633 -4.91 -11.43 -21.48
CA TRP A 633 -3.92 -12.46 -21.75
C TRP A 633 -3.12 -12.25 -23.04
N GLY A 634 -2.02 -13.00 -23.18
CA GLY A 634 -1.08 -12.82 -24.29
C GLY A 634 -0.27 -11.51 -24.19
N GLY A 635 0.24 -11.03 -25.32
CA GLY A 635 1.23 -9.94 -25.31
C GLY A 635 2.45 -10.30 -24.45
N ALA A 636 2.92 -9.37 -23.62
CA ALA A 636 4.05 -9.61 -22.71
C ALA A 636 3.67 -10.36 -21.42
N THR A 637 2.38 -10.55 -21.12
CA THR A 637 1.94 -11.09 -19.82
C THR A 637 2.46 -12.51 -19.56
N PHE A 638 2.53 -13.35 -20.58
CA PHE A 638 2.93 -14.76 -20.46
C PHE A 638 4.39 -14.91 -19.95
N ASP A 639 5.34 -14.22 -20.59
CA ASP A 639 6.75 -14.16 -20.16
C ASP A 639 6.90 -13.47 -18.80
N VAL A 640 6.23 -12.32 -18.61
CA VAL A 640 6.40 -11.51 -17.41
C VAL A 640 5.88 -12.21 -16.15
N SER A 641 4.75 -12.92 -16.23
CA SER A 641 4.21 -13.71 -15.12
C SER A 641 5.23 -14.74 -14.62
N MET A 642 5.82 -15.55 -15.49
CA MET A 642 6.82 -16.56 -15.09
C MET A 642 8.16 -15.93 -14.68
N ARG A 643 8.67 -14.98 -15.48
CA ARG A 643 10.01 -14.42 -15.32
C ARG A 643 10.14 -13.54 -14.09
N PHE A 644 9.21 -12.59 -13.92
CA PHE A 644 9.31 -11.52 -12.92
C PHE A 644 8.31 -11.68 -11.77
N LEU A 645 7.07 -12.11 -12.05
CA LEU A 645 6.01 -12.20 -11.05
C LEU A 645 5.94 -13.58 -10.37
N LYS A 646 6.74 -14.53 -10.86
CA LYS A 646 6.89 -15.92 -10.37
C LYS A 646 5.56 -16.66 -10.22
N GLU A 647 4.65 -16.44 -11.16
CA GLU A 647 3.31 -17.03 -11.21
C GLU A 647 3.05 -17.69 -12.58
N SER A 648 2.16 -18.67 -12.62
CA SER A 648 1.77 -19.31 -13.90
C SER A 648 0.76 -18.42 -14.64
N PRO A 649 1.01 -18.06 -15.92
CA PRO A 649 0.03 -17.33 -16.71
C PRO A 649 -1.23 -18.17 -16.95
N TRP A 650 -1.11 -19.50 -17.04
CA TRP A 650 -2.28 -20.39 -17.21
C TRP A 650 -3.19 -20.38 -15.99
N GLU A 651 -2.61 -20.28 -14.79
CA GLU A 651 -3.39 -20.15 -13.57
C GLU A 651 -4.12 -18.81 -13.51
N ARG A 652 -3.45 -17.71 -13.90
CA ARG A 652 -4.09 -16.40 -14.09
C ARG A 652 -5.31 -16.48 -15.03
N LEU A 653 -5.22 -17.23 -16.13
CA LEU A 653 -6.33 -17.41 -17.05
C LEU A 653 -7.52 -18.12 -16.38
N ARG A 654 -7.27 -19.24 -15.68
CA ARG A 654 -8.33 -19.99 -14.95
C ARG A 654 -9.01 -19.15 -13.88
N VAL A 655 -8.23 -18.41 -13.09
CA VAL A 655 -8.71 -17.50 -12.04
C VAL A 655 -9.63 -16.43 -12.62
N LEU A 656 -9.23 -15.78 -13.73
CA LEU A 656 -10.05 -14.77 -14.40
C LEU A 656 -11.26 -15.37 -15.12
N ARG A 657 -11.13 -16.55 -15.72
CA ARG A 657 -12.22 -17.30 -16.36
C ARG A 657 -13.33 -17.63 -15.38
N LYS A 658 -12.97 -18.02 -14.15
CA LYS A 658 -13.90 -18.28 -13.04
C LYS A 658 -14.51 -16.99 -12.48
N ALA A 659 -13.75 -15.90 -12.40
CA ALA A 659 -14.27 -14.62 -11.91
C ALA A 659 -15.28 -13.96 -12.87
N LEU A 660 -15.10 -14.18 -14.18
CA LEU A 660 -15.87 -13.55 -15.28
C LEU A 660 -16.47 -14.60 -16.23
N PRO A 661 -17.38 -15.50 -15.77
CA PRO A 661 -17.87 -16.61 -16.59
C PRO A 661 -18.66 -16.14 -17.83
N ASP A 662 -19.43 -15.06 -17.69
CA ASP A 662 -20.34 -14.50 -18.71
C ASP A 662 -19.68 -13.46 -19.65
N THR A 663 -18.35 -13.35 -19.67
CA THR A 663 -17.62 -12.35 -20.45
C THR A 663 -16.64 -13.01 -21.43
N CYS A 664 -16.50 -12.53 -22.67
CA CYS A 664 -15.47 -13.06 -23.56
C CYS A 664 -14.08 -12.69 -23.04
N LEU A 665 -13.19 -13.68 -22.87
CA LEU A 665 -11.78 -13.41 -22.57
C LEU A 665 -10.98 -13.28 -23.87
N GLN A 666 -10.29 -12.16 -24.02
CA GLN A 666 -9.49 -11.83 -25.20
C GLN A 666 -7.99 -11.92 -24.92
N MET A 667 -7.24 -12.41 -25.90
CA MET A 667 -5.78 -12.36 -25.89
C MET A 667 -5.17 -11.72 -27.14
N LEU A 668 -4.02 -11.06 -26.96
CA LEU A 668 -3.16 -10.65 -28.07
C LEU A 668 -2.19 -11.79 -28.42
N PHE A 669 -2.31 -12.31 -29.65
CA PHE A 669 -1.56 -13.47 -30.16
C PHE A 669 -0.80 -13.08 -31.43
N ARG A 670 0.48 -13.47 -31.57
CA ARG A 670 1.23 -13.24 -32.82
C ARG A 670 1.28 -14.52 -33.67
N GLY A 671 0.85 -14.43 -34.92
CA GLY A 671 0.63 -15.58 -35.81
C GLY A 671 1.72 -16.68 -35.77
N SER A 672 2.96 -16.32 -36.12
CA SER A 672 4.10 -17.26 -36.21
C SER A 672 4.89 -17.44 -34.91
N ASN A 673 4.54 -16.72 -33.84
CA ASN A 673 5.32 -16.69 -32.59
C ASN A 673 4.50 -17.00 -31.33
N ALA A 674 3.18 -17.18 -31.43
CA ALA A 674 2.24 -17.22 -30.32
C ALA A 674 2.43 -16.04 -29.34
N VAL A 675 3.00 -16.33 -28.17
CA VAL A 675 3.33 -15.36 -27.11
C VAL A 675 4.85 -15.21 -26.90
N GLY A 676 5.66 -15.73 -27.83
CA GLY A 676 7.12 -15.78 -27.79
C GLY A 676 7.86 -14.71 -28.60
N TYR A 677 9.19 -14.82 -28.57
CA TYR A 677 10.12 -13.88 -29.23
C TYR A 677 10.77 -14.42 -30.52
N THR A 678 10.57 -15.70 -30.86
CA THR A 678 11.12 -16.35 -32.06
C THR A 678 10.04 -17.10 -32.83
N GLY A 679 10.29 -17.45 -34.09
CA GLY A 679 9.46 -18.39 -34.84
C GLY A 679 9.37 -19.74 -34.13
N TYR A 680 8.20 -20.36 -34.12
CA TYR A 680 8.01 -21.74 -33.65
C TYR A 680 7.41 -22.60 -34.77
N PRO A 681 7.58 -23.93 -34.73
CA PRO A 681 6.95 -24.85 -35.66
C PRO A 681 5.41 -24.79 -35.56
N ASP A 682 4.73 -25.05 -36.68
CA ASP A 682 3.28 -24.92 -36.78
C ASP A 682 2.50 -25.75 -35.76
N ASN A 683 2.99 -26.96 -35.42
CA ASN A 683 2.32 -27.80 -34.43
C ASN A 683 2.32 -27.17 -33.02
N VAL A 684 3.34 -26.37 -32.68
CA VAL A 684 3.37 -25.61 -31.41
C VAL A 684 2.36 -24.48 -31.40
N ILE A 685 2.22 -23.76 -32.53
CA ILE A 685 1.22 -22.69 -32.69
C ILE A 685 -0.20 -23.26 -32.59
N HIS A 686 -0.47 -24.35 -33.32
CA HIS A 686 -1.77 -25.03 -33.36
C HIS A 686 -2.18 -25.56 -31.98
N GLU A 687 -1.28 -26.25 -31.29
CA GLU A 687 -1.55 -26.83 -29.98
C GLU A 687 -1.67 -25.75 -28.89
N PHE A 688 -0.90 -24.67 -28.96
CA PHE A 688 -1.09 -23.54 -28.05
C PHE A 688 -2.48 -22.95 -28.16
N VAL A 689 -2.99 -22.74 -29.38
CA VAL A 689 -4.34 -22.20 -29.60
C VAL A 689 -5.40 -23.12 -29.01
N LYS A 690 -5.32 -24.44 -29.27
CA LYS A 690 -6.23 -25.43 -28.68
C LYS A 690 -6.25 -25.39 -27.16
N VAL A 691 -5.07 -25.40 -26.53
CA VAL A 691 -4.96 -25.37 -25.07
C VAL A 691 -5.47 -24.04 -24.52
N ALA A 692 -5.14 -22.89 -25.14
CA ALA A 692 -5.66 -21.58 -24.72
C ALA A 692 -7.19 -21.47 -24.87
N ALA A 693 -7.77 -22.02 -25.92
CA ALA A 693 -9.22 -22.07 -26.12
C ALA A 693 -9.91 -22.97 -25.08
N ARG A 694 -9.30 -24.12 -24.75
CA ARG A 694 -9.76 -25.06 -23.70
C ARG A 694 -9.69 -24.45 -22.30
N GLU A 695 -8.63 -23.70 -22.01
CA GLU A 695 -8.40 -23.04 -20.71
C GLU A 695 -9.22 -21.74 -20.54
N GLY A 696 -9.88 -21.25 -21.60
CA GLY A 696 -10.95 -20.29 -21.51
C GLY A 696 -10.83 -19.00 -22.32
N ILE A 697 -9.86 -18.89 -23.24
CA ILE A 697 -9.81 -17.79 -24.22
C ILE A 697 -10.94 -17.94 -25.25
N ASP A 698 -11.64 -16.85 -25.50
CA ASP A 698 -12.75 -16.76 -26.45
C ASP A 698 -12.39 -16.00 -27.73
N VAL A 699 -11.59 -14.93 -27.61
CA VAL A 699 -11.20 -14.05 -28.71
C VAL A 699 -9.68 -14.02 -28.84
N PHE A 700 -9.20 -14.41 -30.03
CA PHE A 700 -7.79 -14.36 -30.38
C PHE A 700 -7.57 -13.20 -31.35
N ARG A 701 -6.97 -12.11 -30.86
CA ARG A 701 -6.50 -11.00 -31.70
C ARG A 701 -5.15 -11.39 -32.29
N ILE A 702 -5.18 -11.93 -33.50
CA ILE A 702 -4.02 -12.48 -34.21
C ILE A 702 -3.37 -11.38 -35.05
N PHE A 703 -2.11 -11.04 -34.78
CA PHE A 703 -1.33 -10.06 -35.56
C PHE A 703 -0.01 -10.63 -36.09
N ASP A 704 0.57 -9.94 -37.08
CA ASP A 704 1.93 -10.15 -37.55
C ASP A 704 2.71 -8.83 -37.49
N ALA A 705 4.04 -8.89 -37.34
CA ALA A 705 4.88 -7.70 -37.20
C ALA A 705 4.94 -6.81 -38.46
N PHE A 706 4.54 -7.35 -39.62
CA PHE A 706 4.56 -6.69 -40.93
C PHE A 706 3.23 -6.84 -41.70
N ASN A 707 2.13 -7.20 -41.01
CA ASN A 707 0.82 -7.54 -41.57
C ASN A 707 0.86 -8.64 -42.65
N LYS A 708 1.76 -9.62 -42.52
CA LYS A 708 1.80 -10.81 -43.39
C LYS A 708 0.74 -11.82 -42.97
N ILE A 709 -0.38 -11.86 -43.70
CA ILE A 709 -1.53 -12.71 -43.38
C ILE A 709 -1.18 -14.21 -43.44
N ASP A 710 -0.24 -14.60 -44.30
CA ASP A 710 0.29 -15.97 -44.39
C ASP A 710 1.06 -16.40 -43.13
N GLN A 711 1.74 -15.48 -42.44
CA GLN A 711 2.31 -15.77 -41.10
C GLN A 711 1.24 -16.00 -40.03
N MET A 712 0.01 -15.53 -40.25
CA MET A 712 -1.11 -15.67 -39.33
C MET A 712 -1.98 -16.90 -39.63
N ARG A 713 -1.89 -17.48 -40.83
CA ARG A 713 -2.79 -18.53 -41.33
C ARG A 713 -2.95 -19.72 -40.36
N VAL A 714 -1.83 -20.29 -39.88
CA VAL A 714 -1.82 -21.43 -38.94
C VAL A 714 -2.59 -21.14 -37.66
N ALA A 715 -2.46 -19.92 -37.12
CA ALA A 715 -3.17 -19.49 -35.93
C ALA A 715 -4.66 -19.24 -36.22
N ILE A 716 -4.99 -18.63 -37.36
CA ILE A 716 -6.38 -18.37 -37.77
C ILE A 716 -7.12 -19.70 -37.94
N ASP A 717 -6.54 -20.66 -38.66
CA ASP A 717 -7.12 -21.98 -38.87
C ASP A 717 -7.33 -22.72 -37.54
N ALA A 718 -6.32 -22.74 -36.65
CA ALA A 718 -6.44 -23.36 -35.33
C ALA A 718 -7.57 -22.73 -34.48
N VAL A 719 -7.72 -21.40 -34.51
CA VAL A 719 -8.78 -20.71 -33.75
C VAL A 719 -10.16 -21.04 -34.30
N ARG A 720 -10.29 -21.17 -35.63
CA ARG A 720 -11.52 -21.61 -36.29
C ARG A 720 -11.86 -23.07 -35.96
N GLU A 721 -10.87 -23.97 -35.96
CA GLU A 721 -11.04 -25.36 -35.53
C GLU A 721 -11.55 -25.48 -34.08
N CYS A 722 -11.12 -24.56 -33.20
CA CYS A 722 -11.59 -24.49 -31.81
C CYS A 722 -12.97 -23.82 -31.63
N ASN A 723 -13.66 -23.44 -32.71
CA ASN A 723 -14.91 -22.67 -32.69
C ASN A 723 -14.82 -21.38 -31.85
N LYS A 724 -13.66 -20.69 -31.94
CA LYS A 724 -13.38 -19.42 -31.23
C LYS A 724 -13.23 -18.26 -32.20
N VAL A 725 -13.22 -17.03 -31.68
CA VAL A 725 -13.22 -15.81 -32.50
C VAL A 725 -11.80 -15.49 -32.98
N ALA A 726 -11.52 -15.84 -34.23
CA ALA A 726 -10.35 -15.33 -34.96
C ALA A 726 -10.58 -13.87 -35.35
N GLU A 727 -9.95 -12.95 -34.62
CA GLU A 727 -9.90 -11.52 -34.92
C GLU A 727 -8.55 -11.20 -35.58
N VAL A 728 -8.55 -10.94 -36.88
CA VAL A 728 -7.31 -10.73 -37.64
C VAL A 728 -6.94 -9.25 -37.63
N CYS A 729 -5.70 -8.97 -37.26
CA CYS A 729 -5.27 -7.66 -36.83
C CYS A 729 -4.30 -7.03 -37.82
N LEU A 730 -4.68 -5.84 -38.31
CA LEU A 730 -3.88 -4.98 -39.15
C LEU A 730 -3.18 -3.94 -38.26
N CYS A 731 -1.86 -4.08 -38.07
CA CYS A 731 -1.07 -3.08 -37.38
C CYS A 731 -0.99 -1.80 -38.23
N PHE A 732 -1.35 -0.66 -37.63
CA PHE A 732 -1.38 0.63 -38.32
C PHE A 732 -0.02 1.34 -38.23
N SER A 733 0.45 1.86 -39.36
CA SER A 733 1.63 2.72 -39.46
C SER A 733 1.48 3.71 -40.61
N GLY A 734 2.37 4.70 -40.66
CA GLY A 734 2.32 5.75 -41.67
C GLY A 734 1.20 6.77 -41.46
N ASP A 735 0.93 7.55 -42.51
CA ASP A 735 -0.12 8.58 -42.54
C ASP A 735 -0.71 8.66 -43.96
N PHE A 736 -1.73 7.86 -44.26
CA PHE A 736 -2.31 7.79 -45.61
C PHE A 736 -3.03 9.07 -46.07
N LEU A 737 -3.16 10.09 -45.22
CA LEU A 737 -3.64 11.43 -45.61
C LEU A 737 -2.51 12.33 -46.10
N SER A 738 -1.25 11.94 -45.89
CA SER A 738 -0.07 12.64 -46.38
C SER A 738 0.31 12.17 -47.78
N GLU A 739 0.50 13.10 -48.71
CA GLU A 739 1.00 12.80 -50.07
C GLU A 739 2.43 12.19 -50.06
N ALA A 740 3.15 12.31 -48.94
CA ALA A 740 4.46 11.68 -48.76
C ALA A 740 4.40 10.20 -48.34
N GLU A 741 3.23 9.70 -47.92
CA GLU A 741 3.05 8.29 -47.57
C GLU A 741 2.80 7.46 -48.84
N THR A 742 3.70 6.51 -49.10
CA THR A 742 3.73 5.70 -50.33
C THR A 742 3.75 4.20 -50.06
N ILE A 743 3.86 3.79 -48.78
CA ILE A 743 3.95 2.39 -48.35
C ILE A 743 2.64 1.97 -47.69
N TYR A 744 2.18 2.75 -46.71
CA TYR A 744 1.02 2.44 -45.86
C TYR A 744 -0.23 3.22 -46.28
N THR A 745 -0.57 3.13 -47.57
CA THR A 745 -1.73 3.81 -48.18
C THR A 745 -3.05 3.18 -47.77
N LEU A 746 -4.18 3.84 -48.08
CA LEU A 746 -5.51 3.26 -47.82
C LEU A 746 -5.74 1.95 -48.58
N ASP A 747 -5.20 1.81 -49.80
CA ASP A 747 -5.30 0.58 -50.58
C ASP A 747 -4.43 -0.55 -50.03
N TYR A 748 -3.28 -0.25 -49.41
CA TYR A 748 -2.53 -1.24 -48.64
C TYR A 748 -3.39 -1.85 -47.52
N TYR A 749 -4.15 -1.04 -46.78
CA TYR A 749 -5.07 -1.54 -45.75
C TYR A 749 -6.26 -2.31 -46.35
N ARG A 750 -6.77 -1.88 -47.52
CA ARG A 750 -7.81 -2.59 -48.27
C ARG A 750 -7.40 -4.02 -48.62
N ASP A 751 -6.23 -4.17 -49.25
CA ASP A 751 -5.76 -5.47 -49.73
C ASP A 751 -5.44 -6.41 -48.56
N ARG A 752 -4.83 -5.91 -47.47
CA ARG A 752 -4.62 -6.72 -46.25
C ARG A 752 -5.95 -7.11 -45.58
N ALA A 753 -6.98 -6.27 -45.63
CA ALA A 753 -8.31 -6.60 -45.11
C ALA A 753 -9.02 -7.68 -45.95
N ARG A 754 -8.89 -7.63 -47.29
CA ARG A 754 -9.35 -8.68 -48.20
C ARG A 754 -8.69 -10.03 -47.87
N GLU A 755 -7.36 -10.04 -47.81
CA GLU A 755 -6.58 -11.23 -47.47
C GLU A 755 -6.95 -11.79 -46.08
N ALA A 756 -7.16 -10.92 -45.09
CA ALA A 756 -7.59 -11.33 -43.74
C ALA A 756 -8.97 -12.02 -43.74
N LYS A 757 -9.93 -11.51 -44.53
CA LYS A 757 -11.23 -12.16 -44.72
C LYS A 757 -11.10 -13.51 -45.44
N GLU A 758 -10.30 -13.57 -46.51
CA GLU A 758 -10.01 -14.83 -47.24
C GLU A 758 -9.28 -15.85 -46.36
N ALA A 759 -8.52 -15.38 -45.36
CA ALA A 759 -7.91 -16.22 -44.34
C ALA A 759 -8.92 -16.80 -43.33
N GLY A 760 -10.14 -16.26 -43.25
CA GLY A 760 -11.19 -16.71 -42.34
C GLY A 760 -11.37 -15.86 -41.07
N ALA A 761 -10.99 -14.58 -41.11
CA ALA A 761 -11.31 -13.63 -40.04
C ALA A 761 -12.82 -13.55 -39.77
N HIS A 762 -13.21 -13.49 -38.50
CA HIS A 762 -14.57 -13.10 -38.08
C HIS A 762 -14.67 -11.60 -37.84
N ILE A 763 -13.59 -10.99 -37.35
CA ILE A 763 -13.50 -9.56 -37.01
C ILE A 763 -12.19 -9.03 -37.60
N ILE A 764 -12.20 -7.82 -38.14
CA ILE A 764 -10.98 -7.11 -38.56
C ILE A 764 -10.60 -6.12 -37.47
N ALA A 765 -9.45 -6.34 -36.82
CA ALA A 765 -8.90 -5.39 -35.87
C ALA A 765 -7.95 -4.39 -36.56
N ILE A 766 -8.06 -3.12 -36.20
CA ILE A 766 -7.06 -2.10 -36.52
C ILE A 766 -6.27 -1.86 -35.24
N LYS A 767 -5.00 -2.27 -35.20
CA LYS A 767 -4.10 -2.04 -34.05
C LYS A 767 -3.18 -0.87 -34.33
N ASP A 768 -3.58 0.30 -33.88
CA ASP A 768 -2.75 1.49 -33.79
C ASP A 768 -1.90 1.44 -32.51
N MET A 769 -0.87 0.60 -32.52
CA MET A 769 -0.01 0.32 -31.35
C MET A 769 0.78 1.53 -30.81
N ALA A 770 0.78 2.67 -31.52
CA ALA A 770 1.52 3.87 -31.13
C ALA A 770 0.65 5.14 -30.99
N GLY A 771 -0.64 5.12 -31.37
CA GLY A 771 -1.49 6.31 -31.30
C GLY A 771 -1.28 7.28 -32.47
N LEU A 772 -1.14 6.73 -33.68
CA LEU A 772 -0.90 7.46 -34.93
C LEU A 772 -2.17 7.78 -35.71
N VAL A 773 -3.28 7.08 -35.46
CA VAL A 773 -4.53 7.28 -36.21
C VAL A 773 -5.19 8.58 -35.78
N LYS A 774 -5.28 9.52 -36.73
CA LYS A 774 -5.90 10.83 -36.54
C LYS A 774 -7.43 10.71 -36.72
N PRO A 775 -8.26 11.53 -36.08
CA PRO A 775 -9.72 11.45 -36.23
C PRO A 775 -10.21 11.51 -37.68
N GLN A 776 -9.54 12.28 -38.54
CA GLN A 776 -9.86 12.42 -39.98
C GLN A 776 -9.64 11.13 -40.79
N MET A 777 -8.88 10.16 -40.26
CA MET A 777 -8.64 8.86 -40.88
C MET A 777 -9.77 7.86 -40.63
N ALA A 778 -10.63 8.09 -39.64
CA ALA A 778 -11.60 7.11 -39.17
C ALA A 778 -12.61 6.70 -40.25
N VAL A 779 -13.30 7.67 -40.84
CA VAL A 779 -14.28 7.45 -41.93
C VAL A 779 -13.68 6.69 -43.11
N PRO A 780 -12.59 7.14 -43.77
CA PRO A 780 -12.04 6.42 -44.92
C PRO A 780 -11.52 5.02 -44.55
N LEU A 781 -10.91 4.83 -43.37
CA LEU A 781 -10.35 3.53 -42.98
C LEU A 781 -11.44 2.49 -42.66
N VAL A 782 -12.43 2.85 -41.83
CA VAL A 782 -13.54 1.95 -41.45
C VAL A 782 -14.41 1.62 -42.66
N GLN A 783 -14.76 2.62 -43.49
CA GLN A 783 -15.55 2.37 -44.70
C GLN A 783 -14.80 1.50 -45.70
N CYS A 784 -13.49 1.72 -45.90
CA CYS A 784 -12.66 0.88 -46.77
C CYS A 784 -12.71 -0.60 -46.34
N ILE A 785 -12.48 -0.87 -45.05
CA ILE A 785 -12.49 -2.24 -44.51
C ILE A 785 -13.89 -2.86 -44.56
N ARG A 786 -14.93 -2.13 -44.15
CA ARG A 786 -16.32 -2.65 -44.17
C ARG A 786 -16.84 -2.91 -45.58
N GLN A 787 -16.52 -2.07 -46.56
CA GLN A 787 -16.93 -2.27 -47.96
C GLN A 787 -16.24 -3.47 -48.60
N GLU A 788 -14.95 -3.69 -48.32
CA GLU A 788 -14.19 -4.81 -48.85
C GLU A 788 -14.56 -6.14 -48.17
N THR A 789 -14.72 -6.12 -46.84
CA THR A 789 -14.89 -7.34 -46.05
C THR A 789 -16.32 -7.66 -45.66
N GLY A 790 -17.15 -6.66 -45.37
CA GLY A 790 -18.45 -6.86 -44.73
C GLY A 790 -18.36 -7.38 -43.28
N LEU A 791 -17.17 -7.37 -42.68
CA LEU A 791 -16.91 -7.81 -41.31
C LEU A 791 -16.96 -6.60 -40.33
N PRO A 792 -17.28 -6.83 -39.04
CA PRO A 792 -17.17 -5.80 -38.02
C PRO A 792 -15.72 -5.37 -37.83
N VAL A 793 -15.53 -4.08 -37.53
CA VAL A 793 -14.23 -3.49 -37.24
C VAL A 793 -14.06 -3.32 -35.72
N HIS A 794 -12.90 -3.71 -35.21
CA HIS A 794 -12.49 -3.52 -33.82
C HIS A 794 -11.29 -2.56 -33.78
N PHE A 795 -11.46 -1.37 -33.21
CA PHE A 795 -10.41 -0.36 -33.18
C PHE A 795 -9.64 -0.35 -31.85
N HIS A 796 -8.33 -0.49 -31.95
CA HIS A 796 -7.40 -0.42 -30.84
C HIS A 796 -6.39 0.72 -31.08
N THR A 797 -6.19 1.58 -30.08
CA THR A 797 -5.21 2.69 -30.13
C THR A 797 -4.58 2.96 -28.76
N HIS A 798 -3.60 3.86 -28.72
CA HIS A 798 -2.92 4.34 -27.52
C HIS A 798 -2.96 5.87 -27.45
N SER A 799 -3.08 6.41 -26.23
CA SER A 799 -3.27 7.84 -25.95
C SER A 799 -2.01 8.69 -26.02
N THR A 800 -0.93 8.18 -26.61
CA THR A 800 0.42 8.77 -26.46
C THR A 800 0.49 10.18 -27.03
N GLY A 801 -0.16 10.42 -28.18
CA GLY A 801 -0.31 11.74 -28.79
C GLY A 801 -1.46 12.59 -28.24
N GLY A 802 -2.23 12.10 -27.25
CA GLY A 802 -3.33 12.81 -26.60
C GLY A 802 -4.67 12.82 -27.35
N SER A 803 -4.72 12.45 -28.63
CA SER A 803 -5.92 12.51 -29.47
C SER A 803 -6.81 11.25 -29.45
N ALA A 804 -6.36 10.15 -28.81
CA ALA A 804 -6.99 8.83 -28.94
C ALA A 804 -8.49 8.80 -28.57
N LEU A 805 -8.94 9.55 -27.55
CA LEU A 805 -10.36 9.62 -27.19
C LEU A 805 -11.21 10.17 -28.35
N VAL A 806 -10.75 11.25 -28.99
CA VAL A 806 -11.43 11.87 -30.15
C VAL A 806 -11.34 10.95 -31.37
N THR A 807 -10.24 10.22 -31.57
CA THR A 807 -10.15 9.19 -32.60
C THR A 807 -11.14 8.05 -32.36
N CYS A 808 -11.33 7.59 -31.12
CA CYS A 808 -12.33 6.55 -30.81
C CYS A 808 -13.76 7.01 -31.08
N VAL A 809 -14.12 8.26 -30.73
CA VAL A 809 -15.44 8.82 -31.09
C VAL A 809 -15.60 8.87 -32.62
N ALA A 810 -14.60 9.37 -33.35
CA ALA A 810 -14.65 9.40 -34.82
C ALA A 810 -14.70 8.00 -35.47
N MET A 811 -14.12 6.99 -34.84
CA MET A 811 -14.22 5.58 -35.27
C MET A 811 -15.61 5.01 -35.04
N VAL A 812 -16.22 5.30 -33.89
CA VAL A 812 -17.62 4.96 -33.60
C VAL A 812 -18.57 5.61 -34.60
N ASP A 813 -18.43 6.92 -34.85
CA ASP A 813 -19.21 7.66 -35.85
C ASP A 813 -19.03 7.09 -37.28
N ALA A 814 -17.84 6.56 -37.59
CA ALA A 814 -17.54 5.88 -38.85
C ALA A 814 -18.14 4.46 -38.96
N GLY A 815 -18.77 3.96 -37.90
CA GLY A 815 -19.39 2.63 -37.84
C GLY A 815 -18.42 1.51 -37.45
N CYS A 816 -17.43 1.80 -36.60
CA CYS A 816 -16.64 0.79 -35.89
C CYS A 816 -17.49 0.09 -34.83
N ALA A 817 -17.40 -1.25 -34.75
CA ALA A 817 -18.29 -2.04 -33.89
C ALA A 817 -17.81 -2.13 -32.44
N VAL A 818 -16.49 -2.21 -32.24
CA VAL A 818 -15.88 -2.33 -30.91
C VAL A 818 -14.67 -1.41 -30.79
N VAL A 819 -14.45 -0.83 -29.61
CA VAL A 819 -13.22 -0.05 -29.28
C VAL A 819 -12.54 -0.54 -28.00
N ASP A 820 -11.20 -0.57 -28.00
CA ASP A 820 -10.39 -0.81 -26.81
C ASP A 820 -10.26 0.45 -25.94
N VAL A 821 -10.49 0.31 -24.64
CA VAL A 821 -10.37 1.37 -23.62
C VAL A 821 -9.77 0.81 -22.32
N ALA A 822 -9.33 1.70 -21.43
CA ALA A 822 -8.93 1.37 -20.06
C ALA A 822 -9.68 2.27 -19.07
N THR A 823 -9.88 1.81 -17.83
CA THR A 823 -10.43 2.67 -16.77
C THR A 823 -9.57 3.93 -16.59
N CYS A 824 -10.15 5.06 -16.21
CA CYS A 824 -9.44 6.33 -16.00
C CYS A 824 -8.07 6.16 -15.30
N ALA A 825 -8.01 5.44 -14.18
CA ALA A 825 -6.81 5.17 -13.40
C ALA A 825 -5.69 4.42 -14.15
N LEU A 826 -6.02 3.59 -15.15
CA LEU A 826 -5.07 2.87 -16.02
C LEU A 826 -5.06 3.37 -17.47
N SER A 827 -5.71 4.49 -17.76
CA SER A 827 -5.82 5.07 -19.09
C SER A 827 -4.82 6.21 -19.35
N GLY A 828 -4.84 6.73 -20.58
CA GLY A 828 -4.06 7.89 -20.98
C GLY A 828 -2.57 7.59 -21.16
N LEU A 829 -1.79 8.61 -21.55
CA LEU A 829 -0.34 8.48 -21.76
C LEU A 829 -0.04 7.34 -22.76
N THR A 830 0.83 6.38 -22.43
CA THR A 830 1.10 5.21 -23.26
C THR A 830 -0.03 4.18 -23.29
N SER A 831 -1.08 4.32 -22.48
CA SER A 831 -2.23 3.39 -22.39
C SER A 831 -3.37 3.73 -23.35
N GLN A 832 -4.41 2.91 -23.36
CA GLN A 832 -5.67 3.14 -24.08
C GLN A 832 -6.39 4.44 -23.63
N PRO A 833 -7.33 4.96 -24.43
CA PRO A 833 -8.16 6.10 -24.02
C PRO A 833 -9.10 5.75 -22.83
N PRO A 834 -9.48 6.76 -22.02
CA PRO A 834 -10.30 6.58 -20.82
C PRO A 834 -11.72 6.10 -21.13
N MET A 835 -12.09 4.96 -20.54
CA MET A 835 -13.41 4.31 -20.66
C MET A 835 -14.52 5.25 -20.21
N GLN A 836 -14.49 5.74 -18.98
CA GLN A 836 -15.54 6.60 -18.41
C GLN A 836 -15.73 7.88 -19.25
N SER A 837 -14.64 8.49 -19.72
CA SER A 837 -14.74 9.68 -20.59
C SER A 837 -15.33 9.36 -21.96
N LEU A 838 -15.04 8.18 -22.54
CA LEU A 838 -15.70 7.74 -23.78
C LEU A 838 -17.21 7.54 -23.56
N LEU A 839 -17.61 6.82 -22.50
CA LEU A 839 -19.02 6.60 -22.17
C LEU A 839 -19.78 7.92 -22.01
N HIS A 840 -19.18 8.91 -21.32
CA HIS A 840 -19.73 10.26 -21.23
C HIS A 840 -19.76 11.00 -22.58
N SER A 841 -18.76 10.82 -23.44
CA SER A 841 -18.68 11.48 -24.76
C SER A 841 -19.70 10.94 -25.77
N LEU A 842 -20.15 9.69 -25.62
CA LEU A 842 -21.22 9.10 -26.43
C LEU A 842 -22.62 9.51 -25.94
N SER A 843 -22.76 9.97 -24.69
CA SER A 843 -24.05 10.39 -24.12
C SER A 843 -24.66 11.56 -24.90
N GLY A 844 -25.93 11.40 -25.31
CA GLY A 844 -26.64 12.38 -26.14
C GLY A 844 -26.34 12.29 -27.64
N THR A 845 -25.50 11.34 -28.08
CA THR A 845 -25.30 11.00 -29.50
C THR A 845 -26.25 9.87 -29.93
N PRO A 846 -26.34 9.53 -31.24
CA PRO A 846 -27.03 8.32 -31.70
C PRO A 846 -26.34 7.02 -31.24
N HIS A 847 -25.09 7.09 -30.79
CA HIS A 847 -24.30 5.96 -30.33
C HIS A 847 -24.47 5.78 -28.81
N PHE A 848 -24.66 4.53 -28.37
CA PHE A 848 -24.94 4.24 -26.97
C PHE A 848 -24.20 3.00 -26.47
N THR A 849 -24.08 2.94 -25.14
CA THR A 849 -23.56 1.79 -24.41
C THR A 849 -24.49 1.39 -23.30
N CYS A 850 -24.61 0.09 -23.01
CA CYS A 850 -25.36 -0.43 -21.87
C CYS A 850 -24.52 -0.45 -20.57
N ILE A 851 -23.71 0.60 -20.34
CA ILE A 851 -22.80 0.73 -19.20
C ILE A 851 -22.98 2.14 -18.64
N ASP A 852 -23.42 2.24 -17.39
CA ASP A 852 -23.48 3.51 -16.65
C ASP A 852 -22.06 3.91 -16.21
N PRO A 853 -21.56 5.11 -16.50
CA PRO A 853 -20.25 5.55 -16.02
C PRO A 853 -20.14 5.60 -14.50
N THR A 854 -21.23 5.81 -13.77
CA THR A 854 -21.22 6.03 -12.32
C THR A 854 -20.91 4.76 -11.52
N VAL A 855 -21.34 3.59 -12.01
CA VAL A 855 -21.02 2.30 -11.35
C VAL A 855 -19.53 1.93 -11.47
N LEU A 856 -18.79 2.59 -12.35
CA LEU A 856 -17.35 2.37 -12.54
C LEU A 856 -16.46 3.15 -11.55
N GLU A 857 -16.99 4.03 -10.68
CA GLU A 857 -16.12 4.79 -9.75
C GLU A 857 -15.45 3.90 -8.70
N ALA A 858 -16.14 2.86 -8.21
CA ALA A 858 -15.55 1.88 -7.30
C ALA A 858 -14.45 1.05 -8.00
N TYR A 859 -14.70 0.67 -9.27
CA TYR A 859 -13.73 -0.02 -10.12
C TYR A 859 -12.50 0.84 -10.40
N ASP A 860 -12.67 2.12 -10.72
CA ASP A 860 -11.56 3.05 -10.94
C ASP A 860 -10.77 3.31 -9.67
N SER A 861 -11.46 3.52 -8.55
CA SER A 861 -10.85 3.72 -7.23
C SER A 861 -10.02 2.52 -6.78
N TYR A 862 -10.46 1.28 -7.08
CA TYR A 862 -9.67 0.07 -6.88
C TYR A 862 -8.36 0.13 -7.69
N TRP A 863 -8.45 0.37 -9.00
CA TRP A 863 -7.26 0.43 -9.86
C TRP A 863 -6.31 1.58 -9.54
N ARG A 864 -6.83 2.71 -9.05
CA ARG A 864 -6.06 3.85 -8.54
C ARG A 864 -5.21 3.44 -7.34
N GLY A 865 -5.78 2.65 -6.41
CA GLY A 865 -5.07 2.06 -5.29
C GLY A 865 -4.03 1.00 -5.71
N VAL A 866 -4.36 0.16 -6.70
CA VAL A 866 -3.42 -0.83 -7.26
C VAL A 866 -2.24 -0.15 -7.94
N ARG A 867 -2.47 0.82 -8.83
CA ARG A 867 -1.42 1.52 -9.60
C ARG A 867 -0.36 2.16 -8.71
N ALA A 868 -0.75 2.72 -7.56
CA ALA A 868 0.18 3.33 -6.61
C ALA A 868 1.29 2.37 -6.11
N VAL A 869 0.98 1.07 -5.97
CA VAL A 869 1.93 0.01 -5.55
C VAL A 869 2.99 -0.29 -6.63
N TYR A 870 2.73 0.09 -7.89
CA TYR A 870 3.60 -0.15 -9.04
C TYR A 870 4.36 1.11 -9.52
N SER A 871 4.35 2.17 -8.73
CA SER A 871 4.91 3.50 -9.04
C SER A 871 6.40 3.50 -9.44
N ASP A 872 7.21 2.57 -8.95
CA ASP A 872 8.63 2.44 -9.33
C ASP A 872 8.85 1.85 -10.74
N THR A 873 7.83 1.19 -11.28
CA THR A 873 7.81 0.55 -12.60
C THR A 873 7.09 1.35 -13.68
N GLU A 874 6.67 2.58 -13.34
CA GLU A 874 6.00 3.52 -14.25
C GLU A 874 6.82 3.85 -15.51
N SER A 875 6.07 4.26 -16.53
CA SER A 875 6.52 4.56 -17.89
C SER A 875 7.42 5.80 -18.00
N GLY A 876 7.43 6.67 -16.99
CA GLY A 876 8.19 7.93 -16.95
C GLY A 876 7.59 9.08 -17.77
N ILE A 877 6.52 8.84 -18.55
CA ILE A 877 5.79 9.90 -19.26
C ILE A 877 4.72 10.48 -18.32
N MET A 878 4.70 11.82 -18.16
CA MET A 878 3.79 12.52 -17.25
C MET A 878 2.63 13.23 -17.96
N ALA A 879 2.75 13.46 -19.27
CA ALA A 879 1.76 14.12 -20.11
C ALA A 879 1.83 13.58 -21.55
N PRO A 880 0.78 13.71 -22.37
CA PRO A 880 0.82 13.30 -23.78
C PRO A 880 1.94 14.01 -24.57
N SER A 881 2.49 13.31 -25.57
CA SER A 881 3.59 13.81 -26.40
C SER A 881 3.31 13.60 -27.89
N ALA A 882 3.18 14.71 -28.62
CA ALA A 882 3.02 14.69 -30.08
C ALA A 882 4.27 14.18 -30.83
N ASN A 883 5.41 14.01 -30.15
CA ASN A 883 6.62 13.43 -30.76
C ASN A 883 6.40 11.97 -31.21
N VAL A 884 5.35 11.30 -30.71
CA VAL A 884 4.99 9.94 -31.16
C VAL A 884 4.70 9.86 -32.65
N TYR A 885 4.19 10.93 -33.28
CA TYR A 885 4.01 11.00 -34.73
C TYR A 885 5.34 10.97 -35.51
N GLN A 886 6.46 11.32 -34.86
CA GLN A 886 7.80 11.28 -35.46
C GLN A 886 8.52 9.95 -35.17
N HIS A 887 8.61 9.55 -33.90
CA HIS A 887 9.37 8.35 -33.50
C HIS A 887 8.57 7.04 -33.61
N GLN A 888 7.23 7.12 -33.57
CA GLN A 888 6.30 6.00 -33.75
C GLN A 888 6.66 4.79 -32.86
N ILE A 889 7.00 5.06 -31.59
CA ILE A 889 7.32 4.00 -30.61
C ILE A 889 6.01 3.54 -29.97
N PRO A 890 5.68 2.24 -30.01
CA PRO A 890 4.49 1.71 -29.34
C PRO A 890 4.49 1.92 -27.83
N GLY A 891 3.30 2.03 -27.21
CA GLY A 891 3.15 2.30 -25.78
C GLY A 891 4.00 1.37 -24.89
N GLY A 892 3.82 0.04 -25.04
CA GLY A 892 4.62 -0.95 -24.31
C GLY A 892 6.11 -0.99 -24.67
N GLN A 893 6.53 -0.52 -25.86
CA GLN A 893 7.96 -0.40 -26.19
C GLN A 893 8.58 0.85 -25.54
N TYR A 894 7.83 1.95 -25.41
CA TYR A 894 8.30 3.21 -24.81
C TYR A 894 8.79 2.97 -23.37
N SER A 895 7.92 2.39 -22.54
CA SER A 895 8.21 2.11 -21.12
C SER A 895 9.35 1.10 -20.94
N ASN A 896 9.42 0.07 -21.81
CA ASN A 896 10.54 -0.88 -21.82
C ASN A 896 11.87 -0.22 -22.21
N LEU A 897 11.86 0.66 -23.23
CA LEU A 897 13.03 1.38 -23.71
C LEU A 897 13.49 2.41 -22.67
N TYR A 898 12.57 3.05 -21.95
CA TYR A 898 12.87 3.97 -20.85
C TYR A 898 13.58 3.25 -19.70
N GLN A 899 13.08 2.09 -19.27
CA GLN A 899 13.72 1.27 -18.24
C GLN A 899 15.05 0.66 -18.72
N GLN A 900 15.22 0.37 -20.02
CA GLN A 900 16.53 0.02 -20.59
C GLN A 900 17.52 1.20 -20.52
N CYS A 901 17.08 2.39 -20.90
CA CYS A 901 17.90 3.61 -20.84
C CYS A 901 18.31 3.94 -19.39
N LYS A 902 17.40 3.76 -18.43
CA LYS A 902 17.68 3.84 -16.98
C LYS A 902 18.71 2.81 -16.52
N GLY A 903 18.53 1.54 -16.89
CA GLY A 903 19.47 0.47 -16.53
C GLY A 903 20.88 0.64 -17.09
N LEU A 904 21.04 1.39 -18.19
CA LEU A 904 22.33 1.76 -18.78
C LEU A 904 22.89 3.09 -18.26
N GLY A 905 22.22 3.77 -17.32
CA GLY A 905 22.64 5.09 -16.81
C GLY A 905 22.54 6.22 -17.85
N MET A 906 21.70 6.07 -18.87
CA MET A 906 21.64 6.95 -20.05
C MET A 906 20.40 7.86 -20.11
N LEU A 907 19.61 7.99 -19.04
CA LEU A 907 18.36 8.79 -19.04
C LEU A 907 18.55 10.24 -19.47
N ASN A 908 19.71 10.85 -19.18
CA ASN A 908 20.06 12.19 -19.66
C ASN A 908 20.21 12.30 -21.19
N ARG A 909 20.19 11.18 -21.92
CA ARG A 909 20.19 11.07 -23.38
C ARG A 909 18.88 10.52 -23.94
N TRP A 910 17.78 10.56 -23.18
CA TRP A 910 16.47 10.05 -23.59
C TRP A 910 15.95 10.67 -24.89
N ASP A 911 15.94 12.00 -25.01
CA ASP A 911 15.45 12.68 -26.20
C ASP A 911 16.27 12.31 -27.45
N ARG A 912 17.60 12.24 -27.30
CA ARG A 912 18.49 11.76 -28.36
C ARG A 912 18.21 10.31 -28.75
N LEU A 913 17.80 9.45 -27.81
CA LEU A 913 17.38 8.08 -28.12
C LEU A 913 16.08 8.04 -28.94
N LEU A 914 15.12 8.94 -28.68
CA LEU A 914 13.90 9.07 -29.49
C LEU A 914 14.21 9.53 -30.93
N GLU A 915 15.10 10.51 -31.09
CA GLU A 915 15.58 10.96 -32.42
C GLU A 915 16.27 9.83 -33.19
N VAL A 916 17.20 9.13 -32.54
CA VAL A 916 17.96 8.04 -33.15
C VAL A 916 17.05 6.87 -33.48
N TYR A 917 16.06 6.55 -32.65
CA TYR A 917 15.03 5.54 -32.95
C TYR A 917 14.25 5.89 -34.23
N ALA A 918 13.83 7.15 -34.38
CA ALA A 918 13.18 7.63 -35.60
C ALA A 918 14.10 7.51 -36.83
N GLY A 919 15.40 7.81 -36.67
CA GLY A 919 16.41 7.66 -37.72
C GLY A 919 16.68 6.21 -38.12
N VAL A 920 16.84 5.30 -37.16
CA VAL A 920 16.98 3.86 -37.41
C VAL A 920 15.77 3.34 -38.17
N ASN A 921 14.55 3.75 -37.81
CA ASN A 921 13.35 3.37 -38.57
C ASN A 921 13.43 3.82 -40.04
N ARG A 922 13.91 5.03 -40.33
CA ARG A 922 14.10 5.50 -41.71
C ARG A 922 15.15 4.65 -42.45
N VAL A 923 16.30 4.42 -41.84
CA VAL A 923 17.40 3.62 -42.43
C VAL A 923 16.99 2.16 -42.67
N PHE A 924 16.15 1.58 -41.80
CA PHE A 924 15.60 0.24 -41.95
C PHE A 924 14.41 0.17 -42.94
N GLY A 925 14.07 1.28 -43.61
CA GLY A 925 13.06 1.31 -44.67
C GLY A 925 11.63 1.59 -44.20
N ASN A 926 11.45 2.33 -43.10
CA ASN A 926 10.16 2.67 -42.49
C ASN A 926 9.30 1.43 -42.19
N LEU A 927 9.63 0.72 -41.12
CA LEU A 927 8.96 -0.53 -40.73
C LEU A 927 7.64 -0.27 -40.00
N ILE A 928 6.70 -1.21 -40.09
CA ILE A 928 5.69 -1.41 -39.03
C ILE A 928 6.47 -1.77 -37.76
N LYS A 929 6.23 -1.00 -36.69
CA LYS A 929 6.95 -1.13 -35.42
C LYS A 929 5.98 -1.64 -34.36
N VAL A 930 5.99 -2.95 -34.16
CA VAL A 930 5.27 -3.64 -33.08
C VAL A 930 6.20 -4.77 -32.61
N THR A 931 6.00 -5.38 -31.44
CA THR A 931 6.89 -6.46 -31.01
C THR A 931 6.85 -7.60 -32.05
N PRO A 932 8.00 -8.07 -32.59
CA PRO A 932 9.37 -7.79 -32.17
C PRO A 932 10.11 -6.71 -32.99
N SER A 933 9.60 -6.22 -34.12
CA SER A 933 10.26 -5.20 -34.95
C SER A 933 10.53 -3.89 -34.19
N SER A 934 9.62 -3.47 -33.30
CA SER A 934 9.80 -2.30 -32.44
C SER A 934 11.02 -2.43 -31.50
N LYS A 935 11.31 -3.65 -31.03
CA LYS A 935 12.51 -3.97 -30.25
C LYS A 935 13.75 -3.94 -31.13
N VAL A 936 13.71 -4.43 -32.37
CA VAL A 936 14.87 -4.41 -33.28
C VAL A 936 15.37 -2.97 -33.52
N VAL A 937 14.44 -2.04 -33.75
CA VAL A 937 14.76 -0.60 -33.87
C VAL A 937 15.30 -0.04 -32.55
N GLY A 938 14.74 -0.47 -31.40
CA GLY A 938 15.16 -0.05 -30.06
C GLY A 938 16.57 -0.52 -29.66
N ASP A 939 16.89 -1.79 -29.87
CA ASP A 939 18.21 -2.37 -29.59
C ASP A 939 19.30 -1.67 -30.43
N MET A 940 19.01 -1.38 -31.70
CA MET A 940 19.92 -0.62 -32.57
C MET A 940 20.08 0.83 -32.11
N ALA A 941 18.97 1.50 -31.74
CA ALA A 941 19.03 2.88 -31.26
C ALA A 941 19.83 3.01 -29.96
N LEU A 942 19.67 2.06 -29.03
CA LEU A 942 20.47 1.99 -27.79
C LEU A 942 21.97 1.86 -28.10
N LEU A 943 22.34 0.95 -29.02
CA LEU A 943 23.73 0.74 -29.44
C LEU A 943 24.35 2.00 -30.06
N LEU A 944 23.62 2.70 -30.93
CA LEU A 944 24.12 3.93 -31.54
C LEU A 944 24.32 5.04 -30.50
N VAL A 945 23.35 5.28 -29.61
CA VAL A 945 23.47 6.33 -28.59
C VAL A 945 24.55 6.00 -27.54
N SER A 946 24.73 4.73 -27.18
CA SER A 946 25.81 4.33 -26.26
C SER A 946 27.19 4.53 -26.89
N SER A 947 27.31 4.25 -28.19
CA SER A 947 28.55 4.36 -28.97
C SER A 947 28.84 5.78 -29.51
N GLY A 948 27.92 6.74 -29.32
CA GLY A 948 28.04 8.11 -29.84
C GLY A 948 27.83 8.23 -31.36
N LEU A 949 27.22 7.22 -31.99
CA LEU A 949 26.99 7.14 -33.43
C LEU A 949 25.63 7.72 -33.86
N SER A 950 25.53 8.03 -35.15
CA SER A 950 24.32 8.45 -35.85
C SER A 950 23.64 7.26 -36.55
N PRO A 951 22.33 7.36 -36.87
CA PRO A 951 21.65 6.41 -37.75
C PRO A 951 22.33 6.24 -39.11
N GLU A 952 22.91 7.31 -39.65
CA GLU A 952 23.56 7.35 -40.95
C GLU A 952 24.83 6.47 -40.98
N ASP A 953 25.54 6.32 -39.85
CA ASP A 953 26.73 5.46 -39.71
C ASP A 953 26.43 3.97 -39.93
N ILE A 954 25.16 3.54 -39.91
CA ILE A 954 24.74 2.19 -40.33
C ILE A 954 25.15 1.91 -41.78
N LEU A 955 25.15 2.93 -42.64
CA LEU A 955 25.43 2.81 -44.07
C LEU A 955 26.92 3.06 -44.39
N ASP A 956 27.70 3.62 -43.47
CA ASP A 956 29.13 3.87 -43.68
C ASP A 956 29.92 2.56 -43.56
N GLU A 957 30.66 2.21 -44.63
CA GLU A 957 31.47 1.00 -44.63
C GLU A 957 32.72 1.09 -43.73
N SER A 958 33.18 2.29 -43.41
CA SER A 958 34.34 2.57 -42.56
C SER A 958 34.05 2.46 -41.06
N VAL A 959 32.80 2.68 -40.63
CA VAL A 959 32.40 2.58 -39.21
C VAL A 959 32.15 1.13 -38.82
N CYS A 960 32.95 0.59 -37.89
CA CYS A 960 32.80 -0.77 -37.41
C CYS A 960 31.63 -0.88 -36.43
N ILE A 961 30.58 -1.64 -36.77
CA ILE A 961 29.38 -1.84 -35.95
C ILE A 961 29.10 -3.33 -35.77
N ASP A 962 29.09 -3.79 -34.52
CA ASP A 962 28.65 -5.13 -34.14
C ASP A 962 27.12 -5.17 -33.98
N PHE A 963 26.42 -5.38 -35.10
CA PHE A 963 24.96 -5.37 -35.12
C PHE A 963 24.33 -6.37 -34.14
N PRO A 964 23.33 -5.95 -33.32
CA PRO A 964 22.65 -6.82 -32.38
C PRO A 964 22.01 -8.05 -33.04
N LEU A 965 21.89 -9.15 -32.29
CA LEU A 965 21.26 -10.39 -32.79
C LEU A 965 19.82 -10.16 -33.29
N SER A 966 19.06 -9.25 -32.68
CA SER A 966 17.73 -8.83 -33.13
C SER A 966 17.75 -8.20 -34.52
N VAL A 967 18.73 -7.34 -34.81
CA VAL A 967 18.97 -6.75 -36.14
C VAL A 967 19.38 -7.82 -37.15
N ARG A 968 20.33 -8.70 -36.80
CA ARG A 968 20.74 -9.81 -37.68
C ARG A 968 19.57 -10.75 -38.00
N ASN A 969 18.71 -11.06 -37.03
CA ASN A 969 17.53 -11.91 -37.23
C ASN A 969 16.46 -11.24 -38.11
N LEU A 970 16.24 -9.92 -37.98
CA LEU A 970 15.37 -9.16 -38.88
C LEU A 970 15.87 -9.25 -40.32
N PHE A 971 17.12 -8.83 -40.55
CA PHE A 971 17.67 -8.78 -41.91
C PHE A 971 17.83 -10.18 -42.54
N GLY A 972 18.05 -11.21 -41.72
CA GLY A 972 18.01 -12.62 -42.11
C GLY A 972 16.61 -13.21 -42.30
N GLY A 973 15.54 -12.41 -42.28
CA GLY A 973 14.17 -12.83 -42.58
C GLY A 973 13.45 -13.65 -41.50
N LYS A 974 14.06 -13.88 -40.33
CA LYS A 974 13.49 -14.75 -39.27
C LYS A 974 12.25 -14.18 -38.59
N LEU A 975 11.95 -12.91 -38.82
CA LEU A 975 10.76 -12.21 -38.33
C LEU A 975 9.67 -12.12 -39.43
N GLY A 976 9.92 -12.68 -40.61
CA GLY A 976 9.21 -12.37 -41.84
C GLY A 976 9.85 -11.18 -42.58
N MET A 977 9.17 -10.72 -43.64
CA MET A 977 9.62 -9.61 -44.49
C MET A 977 8.54 -8.51 -44.56
N PRO A 978 8.92 -7.21 -44.56
CA PRO A 978 7.99 -6.12 -44.86
C PRO A 978 7.35 -6.26 -46.24
N HIS A 979 6.20 -5.61 -46.43
CA HIS A 979 5.46 -5.61 -47.70
C HIS A 979 6.34 -5.19 -48.90
N HIS A 980 7.13 -4.15 -48.72
CA HIS A 980 8.05 -3.57 -49.71
C HIS A 980 9.48 -4.12 -49.63
N GLY A 981 9.73 -5.18 -48.86
CA GLY A 981 11.05 -5.78 -48.64
C GLY A 981 11.94 -4.99 -47.68
N LEU A 982 13.23 -5.35 -47.64
CA LEU A 982 14.25 -4.73 -46.77
C LEU A 982 15.30 -3.96 -47.60
N PRO A 983 15.85 -2.84 -47.09
CA PRO A 983 16.87 -2.07 -47.80
C PRO A 983 18.15 -2.89 -48.07
N SER A 984 18.47 -3.10 -49.35
CA SER A 984 19.59 -3.95 -49.79
C SER A 984 20.95 -3.52 -49.24
N ALA A 985 21.22 -2.22 -49.13
CA ALA A 985 22.45 -1.69 -48.55
C ALA A 985 22.63 -2.10 -47.07
N VAL A 986 21.54 -2.05 -46.29
CA VAL A 986 21.57 -2.47 -44.87
C VAL A 986 21.64 -3.99 -44.76
N CYS A 987 20.92 -4.75 -45.60
CA CYS A 987 21.06 -6.21 -45.70
C CYS A 987 22.53 -6.59 -45.90
N LYS A 988 23.22 -5.96 -46.86
CA LYS A 988 24.64 -6.20 -47.14
C LYS A 988 25.54 -5.85 -45.96
N ARG A 989 25.32 -4.70 -45.31
CA ARG A 989 26.13 -4.29 -44.15
C ARG A 989 25.96 -5.25 -42.96
N VAL A 990 24.73 -5.69 -42.67
CA VAL A 990 24.38 -6.53 -41.50
C VAL A 990 24.76 -8.00 -41.71
N LEU A 991 24.41 -8.58 -42.87
CA LEU A 991 24.56 -10.01 -43.15
C LEU A 991 25.86 -10.38 -43.88
N LYS A 992 26.57 -9.40 -44.45
CA LYS A 992 27.76 -9.61 -45.31
C LYS A 992 27.49 -10.45 -46.58
N ILE A 993 26.29 -10.32 -47.15
CA ILE A 993 25.87 -10.93 -48.43
C ILE A 993 25.37 -9.86 -49.41
N ASP A 994 25.54 -10.05 -50.72
CA ASP A 994 25.20 -9.03 -51.72
C ASP A 994 23.69 -8.95 -52.09
N SER A 995 22.87 -9.90 -51.63
CA SER A 995 21.44 -10.00 -51.97
C SER A 995 20.54 -10.01 -50.74
N VAL A 996 19.37 -9.36 -50.83
CA VAL A 996 18.30 -9.53 -49.83
C VAL A 996 17.83 -11.00 -49.83
N PRO A 997 17.68 -11.68 -48.67
CA PRO A 997 17.14 -13.03 -48.63
C PRO A 997 15.74 -13.12 -49.26
N PRO A 998 15.39 -14.20 -49.97
CA PRO A 998 14.03 -14.40 -50.45
C PRO A 998 13.08 -14.58 -49.26
N TYR A 999 11.82 -14.18 -49.43
CA TYR A 999 10.81 -14.45 -48.41
C TYR A 999 10.45 -15.94 -48.40
N VAL A 1000 10.62 -16.55 -47.22
CA VAL A 1000 10.01 -17.82 -46.83
C VAL A 1000 9.44 -17.60 -45.43
N ARG A 1001 8.25 -18.14 -45.15
CA ARG A 1001 7.64 -18.04 -43.83
C ARG A 1001 8.54 -18.74 -42.80
N PRO A 1002 8.96 -18.09 -41.70
CA PRO A 1002 9.91 -18.67 -40.73
C PRO A 1002 9.50 -20.03 -40.16
N GLY A 1003 8.20 -20.30 -40.02
CA GLY A 1003 7.66 -21.59 -39.54
C GLY A 1003 7.93 -22.76 -40.48
N ASP A 1004 7.87 -22.56 -41.81
CA ASP A 1004 8.12 -23.61 -42.82
C ASP A 1004 9.57 -24.12 -42.81
N MET A 1005 10.49 -23.34 -42.23
CA MET A 1005 11.91 -23.68 -42.12
C MET A 1005 12.25 -24.44 -40.82
N LEU A 1006 11.27 -24.69 -39.96
CA LEU A 1006 11.45 -25.36 -38.66
C LEU A 1006 10.84 -26.77 -38.69
N PRO A 1007 11.55 -27.82 -38.23
CA PRO A 1007 10.96 -29.14 -38.07
C PRO A 1007 9.87 -29.10 -36.98
N PRO A 1008 8.82 -29.95 -37.06
CA PRO A 1008 7.83 -30.08 -36.00
C PRO A 1008 8.47 -30.35 -34.63
N ALA A 1009 7.96 -29.71 -33.58
CA ALA A 1009 8.48 -29.93 -32.23
C ALA A 1009 7.99 -31.27 -31.66
N ASP A 1010 8.88 -32.01 -31.01
CA ASP A 1010 8.53 -33.25 -30.30
C ASP A 1010 8.01 -32.93 -28.88
N MET A 1011 6.67 -32.89 -28.77
CA MET A 1011 5.97 -32.65 -27.51
C MET A 1011 5.97 -33.87 -26.58
N GLY A 1012 6.26 -35.07 -27.11
CA GLY A 1012 6.39 -36.30 -26.31
C GLY A 1012 7.71 -36.27 -25.54
N ALA A 1013 8.82 -36.07 -26.26
CA ALA A 1013 10.14 -35.95 -25.67
C ALA A 1013 10.25 -34.78 -24.67
N GLU A 1014 9.65 -33.62 -24.96
CA GLU A 1014 9.65 -32.51 -23.99
C GLU A 1014 8.77 -32.81 -22.76
N ARG A 1015 7.69 -33.60 -22.89
CA ARG A 1015 6.91 -34.08 -21.73
C ARG A 1015 7.73 -35.05 -20.88
N GLU A 1016 8.40 -36.02 -21.49
CA GLU A 1016 9.27 -36.97 -20.78
C GLU A 1016 10.37 -36.23 -20.00
N ARG A 1017 11.06 -35.28 -20.66
CA ARG A 1017 12.02 -34.38 -19.98
C ARG A 1017 11.40 -33.63 -18.81
N LEU A 1018 10.18 -33.09 -18.97
CA LEU A 1018 9.52 -32.37 -17.88
C LEU A 1018 9.10 -33.28 -16.72
N VAL A 1019 8.77 -34.57 -16.97
CA VAL A 1019 8.51 -35.54 -15.90
C VAL A 1019 9.78 -35.79 -15.07
N GLU A 1020 10.93 -35.96 -15.73
CA GLU A 1020 12.23 -36.06 -15.04
C GLU A 1020 12.52 -34.78 -14.24
N VAL A 1021 12.38 -33.60 -14.84
CA VAL A 1021 12.61 -32.29 -14.18
C VAL A 1021 11.67 -32.06 -13.00
N PHE A 1022 10.40 -32.47 -13.08
CA PHE A 1022 9.45 -32.38 -11.97
C PHE A 1022 9.86 -33.31 -10.83
N SER A 1023 10.27 -34.55 -11.13
CA SER A 1023 10.76 -35.50 -10.13
C SER A 1023 12.04 -34.99 -9.44
N ASP A 1024 13.02 -34.52 -10.21
CA ASP A 1024 14.30 -33.98 -9.70
C ASP A 1024 14.09 -32.73 -8.82
N LYS A 1025 13.06 -31.94 -9.11
CA LYS A 1025 12.68 -30.74 -8.35
C LYS A 1025 11.68 -31.01 -7.22
N GLY A 1026 11.26 -32.26 -7.00
CA GLY A 1026 10.29 -32.62 -5.96
C GLY A 1026 8.89 -32.00 -6.18
N ILE A 1027 8.50 -31.75 -7.44
CA ILE A 1027 7.21 -31.15 -7.79
C ILE A 1027 6.17 -32.27 -7.91
N GLU A 1028 5.37 -32.45 -6.85
CA GLU A 1028 4.27 -33.41 -6.78
C GLU A 1028 3.06 -32.95 -7.63
N SER A 1029 3.19 -32.95 -8.95
CA SER A 1029 2.12 -32.63 -9.90
C SER A 1029 2.34 -33.31 -11.25
N GLU A 1030 1.26 -33.67 -11.94
CA GLU A 1030 1.36 -34.20 -13.30
C GLU A 1030 1.76 -33.09 -14.30
N VAL A 1031 2.63 -33.43 -15.25
CA VAL A 1031 3.02 -32.53 -16.35
C VAL A 1031 1.85 -32.40 -17.33
N ARG A 1032 1.26 -31.19 -17.44
CA ARG A 1032 0.13 -30.91 -18.33
C ARG A 1032 0.60 -30.34 -19.67
N ASP A 1033 -0.30 -30.26 -20.64
CA ASP A 1033 -0.03 -29.64 -21.94
C ASP A 1033 0.42 -28.18 -21.80
N THR A 1034 -0.14 -27.45 -20.82
CA THR A 1034 0.26 -26.08 -20.47
C THR A 1034 1.72 -25.98 -20.07
N ASP A 1035 2.25 -27.01 -19.42
CA ASP A 1035 3.62 -27.07 -18.90
C ASP A 1035 4.61 -27.36 -20.04
N VAL A 1036 4.27 -28.32 -20.92
CA VAL A 1036 4.99 -28.60 -22.18
C VAL A 1036 5.06 -27.36 -23.07
N LEU A 1037 3.93 -26.69 -23.33
CA LEU A 1037 3.87 -25.49 -24.17
C LEU A 1037 4.67 -24.33 -23.57
N SER A 1038 4.63 -24.14 -22.24
CA SER A 1038 5.41 -23.10 -21.56
C SER A 1038 6.91 -23.34 -21.72
N SER A 1039 7.37 -24.59 -21.61
CA SER A 1039 8.79 -24.92 -21.81
C SER A 1039 9.22 -24.84 -23.27
N LEU A 1040 8.39 -25.26 -24.23
CA LEU A 1040 8.69 -25.12 -25.67
C LEU A 1040 8.83 -23.65 -26.09
N LEU A 1041 7.97 -22.76 -25.57
CA LEU A 1041 8.04 -21.33 -25.87
C LEU A 1041 9.19 -20.62 -25.12
N TYR A 1042 9.45 -21.01 -23.87
CA TYR A 1042 10.22 -20.23 -22.91
C TYR A 1042 11.14 -21.07 -21.99
N LYS A 1043 11.79 -22.11 -22.54
CA LYS A 1043 12.56 -23.15 -21.81
C LYS A 1043 13.28 -22.66 -20.54
N GLN A 1044 14.25 -21.75 -20.67
CA GLN A 1044 15.01 -21.23 -19.52
C GLN A 1044 14.11 -20.54 -18.48
N VAL A 1045 13.17 -19.70 -18.92
CA VAL A 1045 12.25 -18.97 -18.02
C VAL A 1045 11.35 -19.93 -17.26
N TYR A 1046 10.92 -20.99 -17.94
CA TYR A 1046 10.07 -22.02 -17.36
C TYR A 1046 10.87 -22.89 -16.39
N ASP A 1047 12.09 -23.31 -16.73
CA ASP A 1047 12.97 -24.06 -15.84
C ASP A 1047 13.42 -23.21 -14.61
N ASP A 1048 13.59 -21.89 -14.77
CA ASP A 1048 13.80 -20.92 -13.67
C ASP A 1048 12.55 -20.77 -12.79
N TYR A 1049 11.36 -20.73 -13.41
CA TYR A 1049 10.06 -20.68 -12.71
C TYR A 1049 9.79 -21.96 -11.92
N LEU A 1050 10.06 -23.14 -12.49
CA LEU A 1050 10.00 -24.42 -11.78
C LEU A 1050 10.98 -24.47 -10.61
N THR A 1051 12.15 -23.83 -10.73
CA THR A 1051 13.11 -23.70 -9.63
C THR A 1051 12.57 -22.82 -8.49
N HIS A 1052 11.82 -21.76 -8.81
CA HIS A 1052 11.08 -20.99 -7.80
C HIS A 1052 9.95 -21.81 -7.17
N VAL A 1053 9.15 -22.52 -7.98
CA VAL A 1053 8.03 -23.36 -7.48
C VAL A 1053 8.52 -24.47 -6.57
N SER A 1054 9.61 -25.15 -6.94
CA SER A 1054 10.29 -26.17 -6.12
C SER A 1054 10.74 -25.62 -4.77
N LYS A 1055 11.30 -24.40 -4.75
CA LYS A 1055 11.86 -23.80 -3.52
C LYS A 1055 10.82 -23.15 -2.62
N TYR A 1056 9.78 -22.53 -3.19
CA TYR A 1056 8.88 -21.61 -2.49
C TYR A 1056 7.39 -21.96 -2.60
N GLY A 1057 7.05 -22.97 -3.41
CA GLY A 1057 5.68 -23.36 -3.70
C GLY A 1057 4.95 -22.40 -4.65
N VAL A 1058 3.84 -22.89 -5.19
CA VAL A 1058 2.94 -22.14 -6.09
C VAL A 1058 2.18 -21.00 -5.38
N ASP A 1059 2.05 -21.09 -4.05
CA ASP A 1059 1.24 -20.20 -3.22
C ASP A 1059 1.80 -18.77 -3.11
N THR A 1060 3.02 -18.51 -3.59
CA THR A 1060 3.54 -17.14 -3.74
C THR A 1060 2.64 -16.26 -4.62
N THR A 1061 1.85 -16.86 -5.52
CA THR A 1061 0.79 -16.20 -6.32
C THR A 1061 -0.34 -15.60 -5.45
N ARG A 1062 -0.63 -16.19 -4.29
CA ARG A 1062 -1.72 -15.79 -3.37
C ARG A 1062 -1.38 -14.58 -2.50
N LEU A 1063 -0.11 -14.21 -2.42
CA LEU A 1063 0.34 -13.01 -1.69
C LEU A 1063 -0.13 -11.74 -2.40
N PRO A 1064 -0.55 -10.68 -1.71
CA PRO A 1064 -0.72 -9.36 -2.30
C PRO A 1064 0.64 -8.78 -2.75
N CYS A 1065 0.67 -7.94 -3.80
CA CYS A 1065 1.92 -7.44 -4.38
C CYS A 1065 2.92 -6.79 -3.39
N PRO A 1066 2.53 -5.93 -2.43
CA PRO A 1066 3.45 -5.40 -1.43
C PRO A 1066 4.19 -6.52 -0.70
N VAL A 1067 3.49 -7.56 -0.23
CA VAL A 1067 4.13 -8.67 0.50
C VAL A 1067 4.96 -9.55 -0.42
N PHE A 1068 4.53 -9.76 -1.67
CA PHE A 1068 5.33 -10.49 -2.65
C PHE A 1068 6.67 -9.80 -2.95
N ARG A 1069 6.69 -8.46 -3.03
CA ARG A 1069 7.87 -7.66 -3.34
C ARG A 1069 8.73 -7.30 -2.12
N PHE A 1070 8.10 -7.19 -0.96
CA PHE A 1070 8.68 -6.54 0.22
C PHE A 1070 8.61 -7.40 1.50
N GLY A 1071 8.05 -8.61 1.44
CA GLY A 1071 7.87 -9.46 2.62
C GLY A 1071 6.95 -8.81 3.65
N LEU A 1072 7.20 -9.10 4.92
CA LEU A 1072 6.49 -8.56 6.08
C LEU A 1072 7.50 -7.97 7.08
N ARG A 1073 7.16 -6.86 7.76
CA ARG A 1073 7.93 -6.37 8.91
C ARG A 1073 7.42 -7.05 10.20
N PRO A 1074 8.22 -7.10 11.28
CA PRO A 1074 7.74 -7.61 12.57
C PRO A 1074 6.45 -6.91 13.02
N GLY A 1075 5.40 -7.70 13.29
CA GLY A 1075 4.05 -7.24 13.63
C GLY A 1075 3.12 -6.93 12.44
N ASP A 1076 3.60 -6.97 11.19
CA ASP A 1076 2.71 -6.92 10.03
C ASP A 1076 2.07 -8.30 9.81
N SER A 1077 0.77 -8.31 9.49
CA SER A 1077 0.05 -9.48 9.00
C SER A 1077 -0.60 -9.22 7.64
N THR A 1078 -0.87 -10.29 6.88
CA THR A 1078 -1.55 -10.24 5.59
C THR A 1078 -2.46 -11.46 5.41
N PRO A 1079 -3.66 -11.31 4.83
CA PRO A 1079 -4.43 -12.45 4.36
C PRO A 1079 -3.78 -13.05 3.10
N LEU A 1080 -3.90 -14.37 2.94
CA LEU A 1080 -3.69 -15.06 1.68
C LEU A 1080 -4.97 -15.08 0.86
N LEU A 1081 -4.87 -14.70 -0.41
CA LEU A 1081 -6.00 -14.75 -1.33
C LEU A 1081 -6.35 -16.22 -1.65
N CYS A 1082 -7.64 -16.52 -1.69
CA CYS A 1082 -8.14 -17.78 -2.23
C CYS A 1082 -8.43 -17.58 -3.73
N LEU A 1083 -7.50 -18.04 -4.57
CA LEU A 1083 -7.58 -17.94 -6.02
C LEU A 1083 -8.10 -19.25 -6.65
N ARG A 1084 -7.83 -20.38 -5.98
CA ARG A 1084 -8.22 -21.74 -6.39
C ARG A 1084 -9.30 -22.30 -5.46
N GLU A 1085 -10.01 -23.33 -5.91
CA GLU A 1085 -11.02 -24.04 -5.09
C GLU A 1085 -10.40 -24.82 -3.92
N SER A 1086 -9.14 -25.24 -4.07
CA SER A 1086 -8.35 -25.86 -3.01
C SER A 1086 -7.78 -24.87 -1.99
N ASP A 1087 -7.89 -23.56 -2.22
CA ASP A 1087 -7.29 -22.56 -1.32
C ASP A 1087 -8.18 -22.34 -0.10
N THR A 1088 -7.66 -22.68 1.07
CA THR A 1088 -8.27 -22.32 2.35
C THR A 1088 -7.89 -20.90 2.77
N PRO A 1089 -8.81 -20.13 3.38
CA PRO A 1089 -8.46 -18.85 4.00
C PRO A 1089 -7.37 -19.02 5.04
N ALA A 1090 -6.40 -18.11 5.03
CA ALA A 1090 -5.30 -18.12 5.96
C ALA A 1090 -4.66 -16.73 6.08
N THR A 1091 -4.00 -16.47 7.19
CA THR A 1091 -3.27 -15.23 7.47
C THR A 1091 -1.82 -15.54 7.78
N LEU A 1092 -0.90 -14.74 7.24
CA LEU A 1092 0.52 -14.79 7.54
C LEU A 1092 0.92 -13.56 8.36
N GLU A 1093 1.64 -13.77 9.46
CA GLU A 1093 2.12 -12.71 10.36
C GLU A 1093 3.62 -12.87 10.60
N CYS A 1094 4.41 -11.80 10.41
CA CYS A 1094 5.82 -11.85 10.77
C CYS A 1094 6.00 -11.55 12.27
N ILE A 1095 6.20 -12.60 13.07
CA ILE A 1095 6.40 -12.47 14.53
C ILE A 1095 7.73 -11.75 14.84
N ARG A 1096 8.83 -12.13 14.16
CA ARG A 1096 10.18 -11.68 14.53
C ARG A 1096 11.17 -11.76 13.36
N VAL A 1097 12.12 -10.82 13.34
CA VAL A 1097 13.38 -10.94 12.59
C VAL A 1097 14.52 -10.82 13.61
N THR A 1098 15.55 -11.67 13.56
CA THR A 1098 16.72 -11.55 14.44
C THR A 1098 17.75 -10.55 13.91
N GLY A 1099 18.68 -10.16 14.77
CA GLY A 1099 19.95 -9.57 14.33
C GLY A 1099 20.75 -10.53 13.44
N VAL A 1100 21.76 -9.97 12.78
CA VAL A 1100 22.70 -10.69 11.91
C VAL A 1100 23.60 -11.57 12.77
N SER A 1101 23.68 -12.86 12.44
CA SER A 1101 24.56 -13.83 13.08
C SER A 1101 26.00 -13.70 12.59
N ILE A 1102 26.93 -14.38 13.27
CA ILE A 1102 28.37 -14.43 12.90
C ILE A 1102 28.58 -14.97 11.47
N GLN A 1103 27.61 -15.73 10.94
CA GLN A 1103 27.64 -16.32 9.59
C GLN A 1103 26.99 -15.42 8.51
N GLY A 1104 26.49 -14.23 8.87
CA GLY A 1104 25.76 -13.33 7.96
C GLY A 1104 24.25 -13.60 7.86
N ASP A 1105 23.74 -14.65 8.52
CA ASP A 1105 22.33 -15.02 8.49
C ASP A 1105 21.47 -14.21 9.47
N ARG A 1106 20.22 -13.96 9.10
CA ARG A 1106 19.12 -13.61 10.02
C ARG A 1106 18.12 -14.76 10.08
N ALA A 1107 17.52 -15.01 11.24
CA ALA A 1107 16.32 -15.83 11.34
C ALA A 1107 15.08 -14.94 11.26
N VAL A 1108 14.12 -15.30 10.38
CA VAL A 1108 12.79 -14.72 10.32
C VAL A 1108 11.78 -15.74 10.82
N THR A 1109 10.87 -15.32 11.66
CA THR A 1109 9.84 -16.16 12.27
C THR A 1109 8.46 -15.67 11.83
N VAL A 1110 7.71 -16.53 11.17
CA VAL A 1110 6.40 -16.24 10.56
C VAL A 1110 5.34 -17.19 11.12
N ALA A 1111 4.23 -16.64 11.59
CA ALA A 1111 3.03 -17.41 11.91
C ALA A 1111 2.18 -17.60 10.65
N TYR A 1112 1.65 -18.81 10.47
CA TYR A 1112 0.58 -19.13 9.53
C TYR A 1112 -0.64 -19.54 10.35
N ALA A 1113 -1.71 -18.75 10.27
CA ALA A 1113 -2.99 -19.06 10.90
C ALA A 1113 -3.99 -19.53 9.84
N GLY A 1114 -4.53 -20.74 10.00
CA GLY A 1114 -5.60 -21.27 9.15
C GLY A 1114 -6.97 -20.70 9.50
N ALA A 1115 -7.97 -20.98 8.65
CA ALA A 1115 -9.38 -20.62 8.87
C ALA A 1115 -9.99 -21.21 10.17
N ASP A 1116 -9.39 -22.24 10.74
CA ASP A 1116 -9.75 -22.84 12.03
C ASP A 1116 -9.20 -22.06 13.24
N GLY A 1117 -8.44 -20.98 13.00
CA GLY A 1117 -7.75 -20.20 14.03
C GLY A 1117 -6.49 -20.86 14.57
N ALA A 1118 -6.10 -22.04 14.07
CA ALA A 1118 -4.88 -22.72 14.50
C ALA A 1118 -3.67 -22.03 13.86
N SER A 1119 -2.83 -21.41 14.69
CA SER A 1119 -1.60 -20.75 14.27
C SER A 1119 -0.40 -21.68 14.44
N THR A 1120 0.36 -21.89 13.36
CA THR A 1120 1.63 -22.63 13.35
C THR A 1120 2.76 -21.68 13.01
N THR A 1121 3.82 -21.68 13.83
CA THR A 1121 4.98 -20.80 13.65
C THR A 1121 6.13 -21.52 12.96
N TYR A 1122 6.69 -20.89 11.94
CA TYR A 1122 7.86 -21.34 11.19
C TYR A 1122 9.01 -20.36 11.38
N SER A 1123 10.25 -20.86 11.44
CA SER A 1123 11.44 -20.02 11.62
C SER A 1123 12.52 -20.42 10.63
N THR A 1124 12.87 -19.49 9.75
CA THR A 1124 13.73 -19.71 8.59
C THR A 1124 14.97 -18.85 8.72
N ARG A 1125 16.16 -19.44 8.52
CA ARG A 1125 17.42 -18.68 8.39
C ARG A 1125 17.64 -18.28 6.96
N VAL A 1126 18.01 -17.01 6.76
CA VAL A 1126 18.30 -16.40 5.47
C VAL A 1126 19.62 -15.64 5.60
N THR A 1127 20.62 -16.06 4.83
CA THR A 1127 21.86 -15.31 4.63
C THR A 1127 21.54 -13.96 4.00
N GLU A 1128 22.01 -12.84 4.57
CA GLU A 1128 21.93 -11.57 3.84
C GLU A 1128 22.68 -11.76 2.51
N PRO A 1129 22.10 -11.39 1.34
CA PRO A 1129 22.87 -11.36 0.12
C PRO A 1129 24.04 -10.41 0.35
N GLU A 1130 25.27 -10.86 0.06
CA GLU A 1130 26.44 -10.00 0.19
C GLU A 1130 26.16 -8.66 -0.50
N PRO A 1131 26.50 -7.51 0.12
CA PRO A 1131 26.42 -6.26 -0.61
C PRO A 1131 27.23 -6.46 -1.90
N PRO A 1132 26.72 -6.06 -3.08
CA PRO A 1132 27.49 -6.15 -4.31
C PRO A 1132 28.83 -5.51 -4.01
N VAL A 1133 29.88 -6.33 -4.04
CA VAL A 1133 31.21 -5.89 -3.70
C VAL A 1133 31.47 -4.75 -4.65
N THR A 1134 31.69 -3.55 -4.13
CA THR A 1134 32.39 -2.50 -4.89
C THR A 1134 33.81 -3.02 -5.07
N SER A 1135 33.95 -3.97 -6.00
CA SER A 1135 35.22 -4.35 -6.57
C SER A 1135 35.88 -3.05 -6.97
N CYS A 1136 37.15 -2.88 -6.57
CA CYS A 1136 37.92 -1.73 -7.02
C CYS A 1136 37.73 -1.62 -8.53
N PRO A 1137 37.23 -0.47 -9.05
CA PRO A 1137 36.78 -0.39 -10.42
C PRO A 1137 37.91 -0.87 -11.33
N LEU A 1138 37.63 -1.93 -12.08
CA LEU A 1138 38.59 -2.52 -13.00
C LEU A 1138 39.11 -1.41 -13.92
N PRO A 1139 40.42 -1.31 -14.15
CA PRO A 1139 40.98 -0.20 -14.92
C PRO A 1139 40.32 -0.15 -16.30
N ASN A 1140 39.94 1.04 -16.74
CA ASN A 1140 39.44 1.22 -18.09
C ASN A 1140 40.60 1.13 -19.09
N ALA A 1141 40.32 0.66 -20.29
CA ALA A 1141 41.26 0.67 -21.41
C ALA A 1141 41.67 2.12 -21.72
N ASP A 1142 42.98 2.38 -21.82
CA ASP A 1142 43.49 3.72 -22.13
C ASP A 1142 43.36 4.00 -23.64
N PRO A 1143 42.53 4.97 -24.09
CA PRO A 1143 42.36 5.24 -25.52
C PRO A 1143 43.65 5.70 -26.22
N ALA A 1144 44.67 6.15 -25.48
CA ALA A 1144 45.98 6.48 -26.03
C ALA A 1144 46.84 5.25 -26.34
N LYS A 1145 46.53 4.09 -25.75
CA LYS A 1145 47.26 2.82 -25.96
C LYS A 1145 46.50 1.92 -26.92
N LYS A 1146 46.99 1.83 -28.17
CA LYS A 1146 46.37 1.01 -29.22
C LYS A 1146 46.27 -0.51 -28.92
N GLY A 1147 46.99 -1.00 -27.92
CA GLY A 1147 46.93 -2.39 -27.47
C GLY A 1147 45.82 -2.67 -26.46
N ASP A 1148 45.30 -1.65 -25.77
CA ASP A 1148 44.29 -1.81 -24.72
C ASP A 1148 42.91 -2.09 -25.36
N ILE A 1149 42.30 -3.23 -25.03
CA ILE A 1149 41.02 -3.67 -25.58
C ILE A 1149 39.90 -3.39 -24.56
N PRO A 1150 38.95 -2.47 -24.85
CA PRO A 1150 37.82 -2.19 -23.95
C PRO A 1150 36.70 -3.22 -24.05
N ALA A 1151 35.95 -3.37 -22.96
CA ALA A 1151 34.61 -3.93 -22.96
C ALA A 1151 33.65 -3.03 -23.75
N THR A 1152 32.94 -3.61 -24.72
CA THR A 1152 31.98 -2.89 -25.58
C THR A 1152 30.57 -2.80 -24.98
N VAL A 1153 30.26 -3.65 -24.01
CA VAL A 1153 28.99 -3.68 -23.27
C VAL A 1153 29.24 -3.94 -21.79
N SER A 1154 28.35 -3.44 -20.93
CA SER A 1154 28.32 -3.80 -19.51
C SER A 1154 27.60 -5.15 -19.31
N GLY A 1155 28.17 -6.03 -18.49
CA GLY A 1155 27.65 -7.37 -18.23
C GLY A 1155 28.70 -8.28 -17.58
N THR A 1156 28.40 -9.56 -17.46
CA THR A 1156 29.30 -10.55 -16.84
C THR A 1156 30.08 -11.31 -17.91
N VAL A 1157 31.40 -11.47 -17.73
CA VAL A 1157 32.23 -12.28 -18.63
C VAL A 1157 31.84 -13.76 -18.50
N THR A 1158 31.28 -14.35 -19.54
CA THR A 1158 30.80 -15.73 -19.55
C THR A 1158 31.84 -16.74 -20.00
N GLU A 1159 32.71 -16.37 -20.94
CA GLU A 1159 33.73 -17.23 -21.55
C GLU A 1159 35.01 -16.43 -21.86
N LEU A 1160 36.17 -17.03 -21.59
CA LEU A 1160 37.48 -16.56 -22.07
C LEU A 1160 37.91 -17.46 -23.22
N HIS A 1161 38.18 -16.88 -24.40
CA HIS A 1161 38.53 -17.62 -25.62
C HIS A 1161 40.04 -17.71 -25.87
N VAL A 1162 40.83 -16.98 -25.08
CA VAL A 1162 42.30 -16.89 -25.21
C VAL A 1162 42.99 -16.91 -23.84
N THR A 1163 44.27 -17.26 -23.84
CA THR A 1163 45.15 -17.20 -22.66
C THR A 1163 46.25 -16.15 -22.84
N GLN A 1164 46.80 -15.63 -21.75
CA GLN A 1164 47.93 -14.70 -21.79
C GLN A 1164 49.16 -15.36 -22.46
N GLY A 1165 49.81 -14.63 -23.37
CA GLY A 1165 50.90 -15.13 -24.22
C GLY A 1165 50.45 -15.76 -25.54
N GLN A 1166 49.15 -15.93 -25.78
CA GLN A 1166 48.63 -16.50 -27.03
C GLN A 1166 48.73 -15.50 -28.19
N ARG A 1167 49.11 -15.98 -29.38
CA ARG A 1167 48.99 -15.21 -30.63
C ARG A 1167 47.54 -15.22 -31.12
N VAL A 1168 47.06 -14.04 -31.49
CA VAL A 1168 45.71 -13.81 -32.04
C VAL A 1168 45.81 -13.07 -33.37
N ARG A 1169 44.85 -13.31 -34.25
CA ARG A 1169 44.64 -12.58 -35.50
C ARG A 1169 43.48 -11.62 -35.35
N LYS A 1170 43.46 -10.57 -36.18
CA LYS A 1170 42.34 -9.65 -36.28
C LYS A 1170 41.03 -10.41 -36.56
N GLY A 1171 40.06 -10.28 -35.67
CA GLY A 1171 38.77 -10.95 -35.71
C GLY A 1171 38.67 -12.23 -34.86
N ASP A 1172 39.76 -12.71 -34.26
CA ASP A 1172 39.69 -13.82 -33.30
C ASP A 1172 38.97 -13.36 -32.01
N ALA A 1173 38.07 -14.18 -31.48
CA ALA A 1173 37.36 -13.90 -30.24
C ALA A 1173 38.33 -13.93 -29.05
N LEU A 1174 38.22 -12.93 -28.15
CA LEU A 1174 39.02 -12.82 -26.93
C LEU A 1174 38.21 -13.24 -25.70
N VAL A 1175 37.03 -12.66 -25.52
CA VAL A 1175 36.09 -12.99 -24.43
C VAL A 1175 34.64 -12.91 -24.92
N SER A 1176 33.71 -13.43 -24.13
CA SER A 1176 32.27 -13.16 -24.29
C SER A 1176 31.69 -12.55 -23.03
N VAL A 1177 30.91 -11.48 -23.19
CA VAL A 1177 30.24 -10.74 -22.12
C VAL A 1177 28.73 -10.88 -22.30
N GLU A 1178 28.03 -11.27 -21.25
CA GLU A 1178 26.58 -11.37 -21.21
C GLU A 1178 26.01 -10.26 -20.33
N GLY A 1179 25.43 -9.25 -20.97
CA GLY A 1179 24.65 -8.22 -20.30
C GLY A 1179 23.17 -8.62 -20.17
N PRO A 1180 22.36 -7.87 -19.40
CA PRO A 1180 21.00 -8.29 -18.99
C PRO A 1180 19.99 -8.63 -20.12
N LYS A 1181 20.33 -8.33 -21.38
CA LYS A 1181 19.50 -8.56 -22.58
C LYS A 1181 20.30 -8.94 -23.85
N ILE A 1182 21.63 -9.10 -23.77
CA ILE A 1182 22.50 -9.30 -24.94
C ILE A 1182 23.80 -10.03 -24.56
N LYS A 1183 24.21 -11.03 -25.35
CA LYS A 1183 25.56 -11.64 -25.28
C LYS A 1183 26.39 -11.13 -26.45
N VAL A 1184 27.57 -10.60 -26.18
CA VAL A 1184 28.50 -9.99 -27.14
C VAL A 1184 29.87 -10.66 -27.00
N SER A 1185 30.47 -11.05 -28.11
CA SER A 1185 31.86 -11.51 -28.13
C SER A 1185 32.78 -10.38 -28.55
N ILE A 1186 33.79 -10.09 -27.73
CA ILE A 1186 34.80 -9.05 -27.99
C ILE A 1186 35.95 -9.72 -28.74
N SER A 1187 36.34 -9.15 -29.88
CA SER A 1187 37.31 -9.74 -30.80
C SER A 1187 38.56 -8.87 -30.95
N ALA A 1188 39.69 -9.47 -31.35
CA ALA A 1188 40.95 -8.76 -31.54
C ALA A 1188 40.87 -7.75 -32.72
N PRO A 1189 41.21 -6.46 -32.53
CA PRO A 1189 41.18 -5.46 -33.60
C PRO A 1189 42.38 -5.53 -34.55
N THR A 1190 43.47 -6.20 -34.15
CA THR A 1190 44.74 -6.34 -34.88
C THR A 1190 45.37 -7.71 -34.60
N ASP A 1191 46.28 -8.13 -35.47
CA ASP A 1191 47.16 -9.29 -35.22
C ASP A 1191 48.17 -8.92 -34.12
N GLY A 1192 48.46 -9.83 -33.19
CA GLY A 1192 49.42 -9.60 -32.11
C GLY A 1192 49.52 -10.73 -31.09
N VAL A 1193 50.14 -10.45 -29.94
CA VAL A 1193 50.21 -11.36 -28.78
C VAL A 1193 49.41 -10.76 -27.64
N VAL A 1194 48.54 -11.55 -27.01
CA VAL A 1194 47.82 -11.15 -25.79
C VAL A 1194 48.83 -11.01 -24.65
N SER A 1195 49.26 -9.80 -24.34
CA SER A 1195 50.27 -9.55 -23.30
C SER A 1195 49.68 -9.58 -21.89
N GLU A 1196 48.38 -9.28 -21.75
CA GLU A 1196 47.66 -9.27 -20.47
C GLU A 1196 46.16 -9.54 -20.69
N LEU A 1197 45.51 -10.16 -19.70
CA LEU A 1197 44.05 -10.31 -19.61
C LEU A 1197 43.59 -9.56 -18.35
N GLY A 1198 42.78 -8.52 -18.53
CA GLY A 1198 42.31 -7.64 -17.44
C GLY A 1198 41.09 -8.19 -16.68
N VAL A 1199 40.51 -9.30 -17.15
CA VAL A 1199 39.25 -9.87 -16.63
C VAL A 1199 39.30 -11.40 -16.56
N GLY A 1200 38.58 -11.97 -15.58
CA GLY A 1200 38.38 -13.41 -15.45
C GLY A 1200 36.98 -13.86 -15.92
N GLN A 1201 36.77 -15.17 -16.03
CA GLN A 1201 35.42 -15.72 -16.18
C GLN A 1201 34.60 -15.42 -14.92
N GLY A 1202 33.33 -15.04 -15.08
CA GLY A 1202 32.45 -14.57 -14.00
C GLY A 1202 32.72 -13.14 -13.52
N THR A 1203 33.63 -12.39 -14.15
CA THR A 1203 33.92 -10.99 -13.79
C THR A 1203 32.87 -10.06 -14.39
N ASP A 1204 32.28 -9.20 -13.57
CA ASP A 1204 31.44 -8.10 -14.05
C ASP A 1204 32.28 -6.97 -14.63
N VAL A 1205 31.93 -6.53 -15.84
CA VAL A 1205 32.58 -5.44 -16.57
C VAL A 1205 31.57 -4.35 -16.91
N VAL A 1206 32.03 -3.11 -17.00
CA VAL A 1206 31.28 -2.01 -17.59
C VAL A 1206 31.86 -1.66 -18.96
N ALA A 1207 31.06 -1.04 -19.83
CA ALA A 1207 31.61 -0.48 -21.07
C ALA A 1207 32.83 0.41 -20.76
N THR A 1208 33.91 0.26 -21.54
CA THR A 1208 35.27 0.81 -21.35
C THR A 1208 36.22 0.09 -20.38
N THR A 1209 35.79 -0.88 -19.57
CA THR A 1209 36.70 -1.72 -18.74
C THR A 1209 37.76 -2.42 -19.60
N LEU A 1210 39.03 -2.47 -19.18
CA LEU A 1210 40.11 -3.17 -19.87
C LEU A 1210 39.90 -4.69 -19.82
N VAL A 1211 39.73 -5.32 -20.98
CA VAL A 1211 39.48 -6.75 -21.12
C VAL A 1211 40.78 -7.52 -21.43
N ALA A 1212 41.59 -6.99 -22.33
CA ALA A 1212 42.86 -7.58 -22.74
C ALA A 1212 43.83 -6.49 -23.22
N VAL A 1213 45.13 -6.78 -23.21
CA VAL A 1213 46.14 -5.97 -23.89
C VAL A 1213 46.78 -6.81 -24.99
N ILE A 1214 46.88 -6.28 -26.20
CA ILE A 1214 47.57 -6.89 -27.35
C ILE A 1214 48.83 -6.08 -27.68
N GLY A 1215 49.98 -6.77 -27.72
CA GLY A 1215 51.29 -6.24 -28.09
C GLY A 1215 51.86 -6.78 -29.39
#